data_AF-A0A7K9HK21-F1
#
_entry.id   AF-A0A7K9HK21-F1
#
_cell.length_a   1.000
_cell.length_b   1.000
_cell.length_c   1.000
_cell.angle_alpha   90.00
_cell.angle_beta   90.00
_cell.angle_gamma   90.00
#
_symmetry.space_group_name_H-M   'P 1'
#
loop_
_entity.id
_entity.type
_entity.pdbx_description
1 polymer ?
#
loop_
_entity_poly.entity_id
_entity_poly.type
_entity_poly.pdbx_seq_one_letter_code
_entity_poly.pdbx_strand_id
1 'polypeptide(L)'
;PWGVCEETAILQGGFLLAARLTQPRPLRELRKAEWPRVGPPVTDALREISSRCPSPRQHNLWKKEAVAIVWAKVLLPEPPTTWLDQGWKEDDFFSVGRMIPDVNHTILFELVKALGVPQLFVQLLLALPQDMCQSELQGLVGYISSETSPSDVKFFLDVWWEVMKHKEGQEDATVSAFSTLICQHGCEASLDDGLQPPKRFKSDSGSPNDPPAATSLLMVLIEGLKQIYRSITLPHMRCYALANLVDLLSVFSELEPEGNSLPVTEYLAKVSSVVSLWTSDTESQFHQRSLHEKVKEAERSMSLSPMAKLSREELFVGLDFLCSLLHAWGEELQGTLNTSEGLCYESYRLLDTLTTFGKNLVCFSETGDLREDEASVVLELMQITEDFLKEIRASLKSKDLDTSLVPSVAMTIIEQKLERHMEVCSIFASEKTWAFSKEWIDCLVNNKALFQKPELVLKLLETLVNFAVSHQDKETRELQMEVTKAIVECYTELSLTDKNKVISGVLASWGGAGLSLNLQVVMEGFQEDLNVTFNQITKSVSDEGLTKAVASVARLTLLYPEATVRQICNLAVINLGAHQFLAQILCSFPALSFLEVHDDPGRPHSLVVRCLEEAVWGRLSSVREEEQFLEFLALLMQPSSATPLVSPAEVTKAFVLRYLKSDSAQIELSLQILNKALGIQCCSEEHWIKSCHPFPLLLSLCKLLDGYTKYWHQPGDQLFPSLETKDLILNILSQLCEVIRPETFPCPELWVQSLAWLHRKVASLDWTVGLRLKKLYGDHFKNEVPATLFEICTLPEDEWTCQHLPAYGPGSGLLAWMECCCVSSALRDTMLMLLKVNVDNPEEVNLFSKGFLVALIQVLPWCSPSEWKRLTHVVEKLLQRQVLHVPYTLEYVQYMPLLNLRPFACYLQLSVLFLRGFQLLCSSSCSTWLPAEAWLHVVQLYCGSLTDLLSSIKSTAGSASLSTEDKSSTQEVTFICIQMFCHLLHVAAMLPGTGCSELLLVVALEILSQYESVSSSDTSPSNTLRRANESHFLHSITDNVPDKALRGTLLQKLSKLGA
;
A
#
# COMPACT_ATOMS: atom_id res chain seq x y z
N PRO A 1 -50.93 -10.79 16.07
CA PRO A 1 -50.33 -12.15 16.12
C PRO A 1 -51.33 -13.26 16.49
N TRP A 2 -52.46 -12.94 17.11
CA TRP A 2 -53.45 -13.93 17.56
C TRP A 2 -54.76 -13.80 16.78
N GLY A 3 -54.72 -14.10 15.48
CA GLY A 3 -55.91 -14.02 14.62
C GLY A 3 -56.72 -15.31 14.61
N VAL A 4 -58.05 -15.21 14.51
CA VAL A 4 -58.91 -16.38 14.25
C VAL A 4 -58.74 -16.79 12.78
N CYS A 5 -58.17 -17.96 12.55
CA CYS A 5 -57.96 -18.58 11.25
C CYS A 5 -58.37 -20.07 11.24
N GLU A 6 -58.26 -20.72 10.06
CA GLU A 6 -58.63 -22.13 9.88
C GLU A 6 -57.89 -23.05 10.86
N GLU A 7 -56.60 -22.81 11.08
CA GLU A 7 -55.75 -23.57 11.97
C GLU A 7 -56.16 -23.43 13.45
N THR A 8 -56.53 -22.22 13.90
CA THR A 8 -57.09 -22.02 15.25
C THR A 8 -58.43 -22.72 15.46
N ALA A 9 -59.25 -22.85 14.41
CA ALA A 9 -60.51 -23.59 14.45
C ALA A 9 -60.29 -25.11 14.54
N ILE A 10 -59.26 -25.64 13.85
CA ILE A 10 -58.84 -27.05 13.96
C ILE A 10 -58.35 -27.33 15.39
N LEU A 11 -57.52 -26.44 15.95
CA LEU A 11 -57.03 -26.54 17.33
C LEU A 11 -58.20 -26.51 18.34
N GLN A 12 -59.17 -25.60 18.16
CA GLN A 12 -60.39 -25.56 18.95
C GLN A 12 -61.17 -26.88 18.89
N GLY A 13 -61.32 -27.47 17.70
CA GLY A 13 -61.95 -28.78 17.51
C GLY A 13 -61.29 -29.87 18.35
N GLY A 14 -59.96 -29.91 18.37
CA GLY A 14 -59.18 -30.84 19.19
C GLY A 14 -59.46 -30.69 20.69
N PHE A 15 -59.46 -29.46 21.21
CA PHE A 15 -59.74 -29.19 22.62
C PHE A 15 -61.21 -29.47 23.01
N LEU A 16 -62.18 -29.21 22.14
CA LEU A 16 -63.59 -29.54 22.40
C LEU A 16 -63.82 -31.06 22.45
N LEU A 17 -63.12 -31.82 21.61
CA LEU A 17 -63.14 -33.29 21.65
C LEU A 17 -62.49 -33.81 22.94
N ALA A 18 -61.36 -33.24 23.36
CA ALA A 18 -60.73 -33.54 24.64
C ALA A 18 -61.65 -33.21 25.84
N ALA A 19 -62.37 -32.09 25.78
CA ALA A 19 -63.34 -31.70 26.81
C ALA A 19 -64.52 -32.68 26.93
N ARG A 20 -64.95 -33.28 25.82
CA ARG A 20 -65.98 -34.33 25.85
C ARG A 20 -65.49 -35.61 26.53
N LEU A 21 -64.22 -35.97 26.33
CA LEU A 21 -63.61 -37.17 26.94
C LEU A 21 -63.34 -37.04 28.44
N THR A 22 -63.49 -35.85 29.02
CA THR A 22 -63.26 -35.54 30.43
C THR A 22 -64.54 -35.29 31.24
N GLN A 23 -65.71 -35.22 30.59
CA GLN A 23 -66.97 -34.99 31.28
C GLN A 23 -67.28 -36.06 32.35
N PRO A 24 -67.82 -35.66 33.52
CA PRO A 24 -68.36 -34.33 33.84
C PRO A 24 -67.33 -33.31 34.35
N ARG A 25 -66.04 -33.64 34.44
CA ARG A 25 -65.00 -32.71 34.92
C ARG A 25 -64.53 -31.78 33.80
N PRO A 26 -64.23 -30.51 34.10
CA PRO A 26 -63.63 -29.58 33.14
C PRO A 26 -62.15 -29.92 32.88
N LEU A 27 -61.62 -29.52 31.72
CA LEU A 27 -60.22 -29.75 31.33
C LEU A 27 -59.20 -29.13 32.31
N ARG A 28 -59.54 -28.03 33.00
CA ARG A 28 -58.73 -27.43 34.07
C ARG A 28 -58.44 -28.38 35.25
N GLU A 29 -59.21 -29.45 35.42
CA GLU A 29 -59.02 -30.45 36.49
C GLU A 29 -58.30 -31.73 36.01
N LEU A 30 -57.77 -31.74 34.77
CA LEU A 30 -57.13 -32.92 34.18
C LEU A 30 -55.90 -33.37 34.99
N ARG A 31 -55.84 -34.67 35.30
CA ARG A 31 -54.68 -35.31 35.93
C ARG A 31 -53.73 -35.90 34.90
N LYS A 32 -52.45 -35.98 35.25
CA LYS A 32 -51.39 -36.53 34.39
C LYS A 32 -51.71 -37.92 33.83
N ALA A 33 -52.16 -38.84 34.67
CA ALA A 33 -52.56 -40.19 34.27
C ALA A 33 -53.71 -40.26 33.23
N GLU A 34 -54.48 -39.18 33.05
CA GLU A 34 -55.61 -39.13 32.12
C GLU A 34 -55.20 -38.66 30.72
N TRP A 35 -53.98 -38.10 30.56
CA TRP A 35 -53.48 -37.57 29.29
C TRP A 35 -53.46 -38.58 28.14
N PRO A 36 -53.04 -39.86 28.29
CA PRO A 36 -53.03 -40.81 27.18
C PRO A 36 -54.41 -41.02 26.53
N ARG A 37 -55.49 -40.78 27.27
CA ARG A 37 -56.87 -40.87 26.77
C ARG A 37 -57.38 -39.54 26.22
N VAL A 38 -56.99 -38.42 26.82
CA VAL A 38 -57.57 -37.08 26.57
C VAL A 38 -56.73 -36.23 25.60
N GLY A 39 -55.42 -36.45 25.55
CA GLY A 39 -54.47 -35.73 24.71
C GLY A 39 -54.52 -36.04 23.20
N PRO A 40 -54.82 -37.28 22.73
CA PRO A 40 -54.76 -37.60 21.30
C PRO A 40 -55.52 -36.65 20.37
N PRO A 41 -56.78 -36.24 20.67
CA PRO A 41 -57.50 -35.27 19.85
C PRO A 41 -56.79 -33.91 19.67
N VAL A 42 -56.05 -33.46 20.69
CA VAL A 42 -55.29 -32.19 20.63
C VAL A 42 -54.02 -32.38 19.82
N THR A 43 -53.30 -33.48 20.02
CA THR A 43 -52.07 -33.78 19.27
C THR A 43 -52.33 -34.09 17.80
N ASP A 44 -53.47 -34.72 17.49
CA ASP A 44 -53.89 -35.04 16.12
C ASP A 44 -54.31 -33.77 15.36
N ALA A 45 -55.00 -32.84 16.02
CA ALA A 45 -55.30 -31.53 15.45
C ALA A 45 -54.02 -30.74 15.09
N LEU A 46 -53.00 -30.79 15.94
CA LEU A 46 -51.70 -30.17 15.64
C LEU A 46 -50.95 -30.89 14.52
N ARG A 47 -51.05 -32.23 14.44
CA ARG A 47 -50.48 -33.01 13.33
C ARG A 47 -51.20 -32.69 12.01
N GLU A 48 -52.50 -32.46 12.05
CA GLU A 48 -53.30 -32.05 10.89
C GLU A 48 -52.87 -30.68 10.38
N ILE A 49 -52.76 -29.67 11.27
CA ILE A 49 -52.25 -28.34 10.93
C ILE A 49 -50.85 -28.44 10.32
N SER A 50 -50.00 -29.29 10.90
CA SER A 50 -48.64 -29.55 10.44
C SER A 50 -48.58 -30.13 9.02
N SER A 51 -49.49 -31.05 8.69
CA SER A 51 -49.55 -31.71 7.38
C SER A 51 -50.05 -30.81 6.25
N ARG A 52 -50.77 -29.74 6.59
CA ARG A 52 -51.34 -28.78 5.64
C ARG A 52 -50.38 -27.62 5.32
N CYS A 53 -49.27 -27.49 6.06
CA CYS A 53 -48.29 -26.42 5.85
C CYS A 53 -47.34 -26.75 4.68
N PRO A 54 -47.18 -25.85 3.69
CA PRO A 54 -46.36 -26.10 2.49
C PRO A 54 -44.84 -25.99 2.73
N SER A 55 -44.40 -25.47 3.89
CA SER A 55 -42.98 -25.38 4.24
C SER A 55 -42.68 -25.82 5.69
N PRO A 56 -41.51 -26.43 5.96
CA PRO A 56 -41.08 -26.79 7.31
C PRO A 56 -40.98 -25.59 8.27
N ARG A 57 -40.69 -24.39 7.74
CA ARG A 57 -40.62 -23.15 8.52
C ARG A 57 -41.99 -22.72 9.04
N GLN A 58 -43.03 -22.77 8.20
CA GLN A 58 -44.41 -22.47 8.61
C GLN A 58 -44.95 -23.51 9.60
N HIS A 59 -44.55 -24.77 9.45
CA HIS A 59 -44.88 -25.83 10.40
C HIS A 59 -44.33 -25.55 11.81
N ASN A 60 -43.06 -25.14 11.93
CA ASN A 60 -42.47 -24.78 13.22
C ASN A 60 -43.07 -23.50 13.81
N LEU A 61 -43.46 -22.53 12.97
CA LEU A 61 -44.16 -21.32 13.39
C LEU A 61 -45.52 -21.64 14.03
N TRP A 62 -46.31 -22.54 13.44
CA TRP A 62 -47.60 -22.94 14.01
C TRP A 62 -47.50 -23.72 15.32
N LYS A 63 -46.50 -24.60 15.45
CA LYS A 63 -46.22 -25.27 16.74
C LYS A 63 -45.92 -24.24 17.83
N LYS A 64 -45.16 -23.20 17.47
CA LYS A 64 -44.80 -22.07 18.34
C LYS A 64 -46.01 -21.24 18.75
N GLU A 65 -46.86 -20.87 17.80
CA GLU A 65 -48.10 -20.14 18.09
C GLU A 65 -49.07 -20.96 18.93
N ALA A 66 -49.25 -22.26 18.65
CA ALA A 66 -50.15 -23.12 19.42
C ALA A 66 -49.74 -23.27 20.89
N VAL A 67 -48.45 -23.49 21.18
CA VAL A 67 -47.96 -23.57 22.57
C VAL A 67 -48.10 -22.23 23.28
N ALA A 68 -47.79 -21.11 22.60
CA ALA A 68 -47.95 -19.78 23.17
C ALA A 68 -49.42 -19.43 23.48
N ILE A 69 -50.37 -19.81 22.60
CA ILE A 69 -51.81 -19.65 22.84
C ILE A 69 -52.26 -20.45 24.07
N VAL A 70 -51.87 -21.73 24.15
CA VAL A 70 -52.26 -22.60 25.26
C VAL A 70 -51.66 -22.10 26.57
N TRP A 71 -50.41 -21.63 26.57
CA TRP A 71 -49.76 -21.11 27.76
C TRP A 71 -50.38 -19.76 28.20
N ALA A 72 -50.67 -18.85 27.27
CA ALA A 72 -51.36 -17.61 27.57
C ALA A 72 -52.73 -17.89 28.19
N LYS A 73 -53.45 -18.92 27.72
CA LYS A 73 -54.72 -19.36 28.31
C LYS A 73 -54.58 -19.92 29.74
N VAL A 74 -53.43 -20.49 30.10
CA VAL A 74 -53.14 -20.98 31.46
C VAL A 74 -52.77 -19.83 32.40
N LEU A 75 -52.03 -18.82 31.92
CA LEU A 75 -51.52 -17.71 32.72
C LEU A 75 -52.53 -16.58 32.94
N LEU A 76 -53.39 -16.31 31.94
CA LEU A 76 -54.31 -15.16 31.99
C LEU A 76 -55.55 -15.46 32.84
N PRO A 77 -55.90 -14.60 33.82
CA PRO A 77 -57.08 -14.78 34.65
C PRO A 77 -58.39 -14.62 33.84
N GLU A 78 -59.46 -15.32 34.22
CA GLU A 78 -60.79 -15.10 33.61
C GLU A 78 -61.25 -13.65 33.84
N PRO A 79 -61.59 -12.88 32.79
CA PRO A 79 -62.04 -11.52 32.96
C PRO A 79 -63.41 -11.47 33.66
N PRO A 80 -63.62 -10.54 34.62
CA PRO A 80 -64.91 -10.39 35.29
C PRO A 80 -66.02 -10.08 34.29
N THR A 81 -67.24 -10.54 34.56
CA THR A 81 -68.40 -10.44 33.64
C THR A 81 -68.73 -9.01 33.20
N THR A 82 -68.26 -7.99 33.91
CA THR A 82 -68.39 -6.56 33.59
C THR A 82 -67.44 -6.05 32.50
N TRP A 83 -66.46 -6.83 32.07
CA TRP A 83 -65.45 -6.46 31.05
C TRP A 83 -65.76 -6.93 29.62
N LEU A 84 -66.89 -7.60 29.40
CA LEU A 84 -67.24 -8.19 28.10
C LEU A 84 -67.36 -7.17 26.95
N ASP A 85 -67.86 -5.97 27.22
CA ASP A 85 -68.12 -4.95 26.18
C ASP A 85 -66.86 -4.22 25.69
N GLN A 86 -65.76 -4.32 26.44
CA GLN A 86 -64.52 -3.56 26.21
C GLN A 86 -63.32 -4.48 25.87
N GLY A 87 -63.29 -5.70 26.42
CA GLY A 87 -62.20 -6.66 26.21
C GLY A 87 -61.99 -7.10 24.75
N TRP A 88 -63.04 -7.20 23.93
CA TRP A 88 -62.86 -7.57 22.51
C TRP A 88 -62.25 -6.46 21.64
N LYS A 89 -62.21 -5.20 22.11
CA LYS A 89 -61.61 -4.06 21.39
C LYS A 89 -60.18 -3.76 21.83
N GLU A 90 -59.83 -4.08 23.07
CA GLU A 90 -58.57 -3.67 23.71
C GLU A 90 -57.58 -4.83 23.87
N ASP A 91 -58.05 -6.10 23.87
CA ASP A 91 -57.20 -7.29 23.99
C ASP A 91 -57.22 -8.14 22.71
N ASP A 92 -56.08 -8.17 22.00
CA ASP A 92 -55.87 -8.96 20.78
C ASP A 92 -56.01 -10.48 21.03
N PHE A 93 -55.83 -10.98 22.26
CA PHE A 93 -55.96 -12.39 22.59
C PHE A 93 -57.40 -12.81 22.92
N PHE A 94 -58.29 -11.86 23.22
CA PHE A 94 -59.66 -12.12 23.69
C PHE A 94 -60.43 -13.10 22.80
N SER A 95 -60.32 -12.95 21.47
CA SER A 95 -61.03 -13.78 20.49
C SER A 95 -60.55 -15.24 20.50
N VAL A 96 -59.24 -15.45 20.58
CA VAL A 96 -58.62 -16.80 20.54
C VAL A 96 -58.70 -17.47 21.92
N GLY A 97 -58.48 -16.72 23.01
CA GLY A 97 -58.56 -17.22 24.39
C GLY A 97 -59.95 -17.71 24.81
N ARG A 98 -61.01 -17.23 24.15
CA ARG A 98 -62.40 -17.71 24.35
C ARG A 98 -62.75 -18.94 23.51
N MET A 99 -62.01 -19.23 22.42
CA MET A 99 -62.26 -20.40 21.58
C MET A 99 -61.86 -21.72 22.26
N ILE A 100 -60.83 -21.67 23.09
CA ILE A 100 -60.28 -22.84 23.80
C ILE A 100 -60.90 -22.93 25.21
N PRO A 101 -61.39 -24.11 25.65
CA PRO A 101 -61.83 -24.33 27.03
C PRO A 101 -60.73 -24.04 28.05
N ASP A 102 -61.08 -23.88 29.33
CA ASP A 102 -60.07 -23.64 30.37
C ASP A 102 -59.22 -24.90 30.60
N VAL A 103 -57.91 -24.71 30.59
CA VAL A 103 -56.87 -25.74 30.67
C VAL A 103 -55.93 -25.48 31.84
N ASN A 104 -55.17 -26.49 32.27
CA ASN A 104 -54.20 -26.39 33.36
C ASN A 104 -52.76 -26.64 32.89
N HIS A 105 -51.78 -26.41 33.79
CA HIS A 105 -50.36 -26.65 33.52
C HIS A 105 -50.05 -28.10 33.09
N THR A 106 -50.80 -29.09 33.56
CA THR A 106 -50.66 -30.50 33.13
C THR A 106 -50.81 -30.64 31.61
N ILE A 107 -51.82 -29.97 31.03
CA ILE A 107 -52.07 -29.98 29.58
C ILE A 107 -50.93 -29.30 28.83
N LEU A 108 -50.44 -28.16 29.33
CA LEU A 108 -49.30 -27.44 28.73
C LEU A 108 -48.05 -28.34 28.68
N PHE A 109 -47.65 -28.91 29.81
CA PHE A 109 -46.43 -29.72 29.88
C PHE A 109 -46.54 -31.00 29.03
N GLU A 110 -47.68 -31.69 29.07
CA GLU A 110 -47.90 -32.86 28.22
C GLU A 110 -47.95 -32.52 26.72
N LEU A 111 -48.49 -31.35 26.36
CA LEU A 111 -48.50 -30.87 24.97
C LEU A 111 -47.08 -30.60 24.46
N VAL A 112 -46.25 -29.90 25.24
CA VAL A 112 -44.85 -29.62 24.90
C VAL A 112 -44.06 -30.93 24.75
N LYS A 113 -44.26 -31.88 25.66
CA LYS A 113 -43.67 -33.23 25.59
C LYS A 113 -44.08 -33.97 24.31
N ALA A 114 -45.37 -34.00 23.99
CA ALA A 114 -45.89 -34.69 22.81
C ALA A 114 -45.39 -34.08 21.49
N LEU A 115 -45.16 -32.76 21.47
CA LEU A 115 -44.62 -32.05 20.31
C LEU A 115 -43.09 -32.14 20.19
N GLY A 116 -42.39 -32.53 21.26
CA GLY A 116 -40.93 -32.63 21.29
C GLY A 116 -40.24 -31.27 21.13
N VAL A 117 -40.78 -30.22 21.76
CA VAL A 117 -40.32 -28.83 21.58
C VAL A 117 -39.91 -28.15 22.91
N PRO A 118 -38.98 -28.73 23.69
CA PRO A 118 -38.50 -28.13 24.94
C PRO A 118 -37.83 -26.76 24.72
N GLN A 119 -37.16 -26.57 23.58
CA GLN A 119 -36.57 -25.28 23.20
C GLN A 119 -37.60 -24.15 23.14
N LEU A 120 -38.77 -24.43 22.55
CA LEU A 120 -39.85 -23.47 22.43
C LEU A 120 -40.43 -23.11 23.81
N PHE A 121 -40.59 -24.12 24.66
CA PHE A 121 -41.04 -23.90 26.04
C PHE A 121 -40.07 -22.98 26.79
N VAL A 122 -38.76 -23.21 26.70
CA VAL A 122 -37.76 -22.34 27.32
C VAL A 122 -37.76 -20.93 26.74
N GLN A 123 -37.87 -20.77 25.42
CA GLN A 123 -37.96 -19.45 24.79
C GLN A 123 -39.15 -18.63 25.31
N LEU A 124 -40.30 -19.26 25.52
CA LEU A 124 -41.48 -18.59 26.09
C LEU A 124 -41.34 -18.39 27.61
N LEU A 125 -40.74 -19.34 28.33
CA LEU A 125 -40.47 -19.26 29.78
C LEU A 125 -39.60 -18.04 30.11
N LEU A 126 -38.47 -17.90 29.42
CA LEU A 126 -37.49 -16.82 29.65
C LEU A 126 -37.97 -15.46 29.14
N ALA A 127 -39.07 -15.42 28.38
CA ALA A 127 -39.72 -14.18 27.94
C ALA A 127 -40.74 -13.65 28.98
N LEU A 128 -41.00 -14.40 30.06
CA LEU A 128 -41.85 -13.98 31.17
C LEU A 128 -41.08 -13.11 32.18
N PRO A 129 -41.77 -12.24 32.95
CA PRO A 129 -41.19 -11.59 34.12
C PRO A 129 -40.56 -12.61 35.10
N GLN A 130 -39.45 -12.24 35.74
CA GLN A 130 -38.62 -13.14 36.55
C GLN A 130 -39.41 -13.93 37.61
N ASP A 131 -40.33 -13.27 38.32
CA ASP A 131 -41.16 -13.91 39.35
C ASP A 131 -42.11 -14.96 38.77
N MET A 132 -42.71 -14.68 37.59
CA MET A 132 -43.56 -15.64 36.88
C MET A 132 -42.75 -16.77 36.27
N CYS A 133 -41.58 -16.48 35.69
CA CYS A 133 -40.65 -17.50 35.19
C CYS A 133 -40.28 -18.51 36.29
N GLN A 134 -39.98 -18.02 37.50
CA GLN A 134 -39.65 -18.87 38.64
C GLN A 134 -40.83 -19.73 39.10
N SER A 135 -42.03 -19.12 39.20
CA SER A 135 -43.26 -19.84 39.55
C SER A 135 -43.60 -20.95 38.56
N GLU A 136 -43.52 -20.66 37.26
CA GLU A 136 -43.81 -21.65 36.21
C GLU A 136 -42.79 -22.80 36.20
N LEU A 137 -41.52 -22.51 36.47
CA LEU A 137 -40.48 -23.52 36.58
C LEU A 137 -40.66 -24.40 37.82
N GLN A 138 -41.08 -23.83 38.96
CA GLN A 138 -41.46 -24.61 40.14
C GLN A 138 -42.69 -25.49 39.87
N GLY A 139 -43.67 -24.97 39.12
CA GLY A 139 -44.83 -25.72 38.64
C GLY A 139 -44.43 -26.94 37.79
N LEU A 140 -43.44 -26.77 36.90
CA LEU A 140 -42.88 -27.86 36.11
C LEU A 140 -42.22 -28.93 36.99
N VAL A 141 -41.39 -28.51 37.96
CA VAL A 141 -40.74 -29.44 38.92
C VAL A 141 -41.79 -30.22 39.71
N GLY A 142 -42.80 -29.55 40.26
CA GLY A 142 -43.89 -30.19 40.98
C GLY A 142 -44.67 -31.21 40.12
N TYR A 143 -44.89 -30.89 38.85
CA TYR A 143 -45.53 -31.79 37.90
C TYR A 143 -44.68 -33.06 37.62
N ILE A 144 -43.36 -32.91 37.44
CA ILE A 144 -42.46 -34.05 37.20
C ILE A 144 -42.36 -34.95 38.44
N SER A 145 -42.29 -34.36 39.63
CA SER A 145 -42.10 -35.10 40.90
C SER A 145 -43.33 -35.89 41.35
N SER A 146 -44.53 -35.58 40.85
CA SER A 146 -45.77 -36.25 41.27
C SER A 146 -45.88 -37.73 40.82
N GLU A 147 -45.59 -38.01 39.56
CA GLU A 147 -45.59 -39.35 38.93
C GLU A 147 -44.51 -39.37 37.84
N THR A 148 -43.25 -39.63 38.21
CA THR A 148 -42.11 -39.51 37.28
C THR A 148 -42.03 -40.71 36.32
N SER A 149 -42.14 -40.47 35.01
CA SER A 149 -41.86 -41.44 33.95
C SER A 149 -40.53 -41.14 33.23
N PRO A 150 -39.96 -42.08 32.45
CA PRO A 150 -38.72 -41.83 31.69
C PRO A 150 -38.82 -40.65 30.71
N SER A 151 -40.01 -40.41 30.13
CA SER A 151 -40.22 -39.26 29.24
C SER A 151 -40.29 -37.94 30.00
N ASP A 152 -40.71 -37.95 31.28
CA ASP A 152 -40.67 -36.77 32.14
C ASP A 152 -39.24 -36.41 32.56
N VAL A 153 -38.42 -37.41 32.87
CA VAL A 153 -36.99 -37.22 33.15
C VAL A 153 -36.31 -36.62 31.94
N LYS A 154 -36.54 -37.17 30.74
CA LYS A 154 -36.00 -36.61 29.49
C LYS A 154 -36.46 -35.16 29.28
N PHE A 155 -37.74 -34.88 29.43
CA PHE A 155 -38.29 -33.54 29.26
C PHE A 155 -37.68 -32.54 30.24
N PHE A 156 -37.52 -32.91 31.51
CA PHE A 156 -36.85 -32.09 32.52
C PHE A 156 -35.41 -31.75 32.14
N LEU A 157 -34.63 -32.76 31.73
CA LEU A 157 -33.24 -32.58 31.35
C LEU A 157 -33.08 -31.76 30.06
N ASP A 158 -34.01 -31.94 29.11
CA ASP A 158 -34.07 -31.12 27.90
C ASP A 158 -34.42 -29.67 28.22
N VAL A 159 -35.39 -29.42 29.09
CA VAL A 159 -35.73 -28.05 29.54
C VAL A 159 -34.53 -27.40 30.25
N TRP A 160 -33.86 -28.11 31.15
CA TRP A 160 -32.63 -27.62 31.78
C TRP A 160 -31.59 -27.25 30.73
N TRP A 161 -31.31 -28.16 29.79
CA TRP A 161 -30.28 -27.94 28.80
C TRP A 161 -30.60 -26.79 27.84
N GLU A 162 -31.87 -26.67 27.44
CA GLU A 162 -32.34 -25.57 26.60
C GLU A 162 -32.25 -24.21 27.31
N VAL A 163 -32.45 -24.16 28.64
CA VAL A 163 -32.21 -22.96 29.46
C VAL A 163 -30.74 -22.55 29.40
N MET A 164 -29.82 -23.50 29.55
CA MET A 164 -28.37 -23.23 29.51
C MET A 164 -27.87 -22.78 28.12
N LYS A 165 -28.49 -23.27 27.03
CA LYS A 165 -28.16 -22.90 25.63
C LYS A 165 -28.82 -21.62 25.13
N HIS A 166 -29.61 -20.92 25.96
CA HIS A 166 -30.38 -19.76 25.49
C HIS A 166 -29.51 -18.51 25.37
N LYS A 167 -29.53 -17.84 24.20
CA LYS A 167 -28.84 -16.56 23.97
C LYS A 167 -29.87 -15.43 23.88
N GLU A 168 -29.70 -14.40 24.72
CA GLU A 168 -30.50 -13.17 24.65
C GLU A 168 -30.41 -12.53 23.24
N GLY A 169 -31.53 -12.06 22.70
CA GLY A 169 -31.58 -11.39 21.39
C GLY A 169 -31.98 -12.27 20.19
N GLN A 170 -32.23 -13.57 20.37
CA GLN A 170 -32.89 -14.43 19.36
C GLN A 170 -34.43 -14.40 19.48
N GLU A 171 -35.02 -13.25 19.78
CA GLU A 171 -36.47 -13.13 19.95
C GLU A 171 -37.19 -13.12 18.60
N ASP A 172 -38.11 -14.07 18.46
CA ASP A 172 -39.02 -14.19 17.32
C ASP A 172 -40.27 -13.33 17.57
N ALA A 173 -40.95 -12.91 16.51
CA ALA A 173 -42.14 -12.07 16.60
C ALA A 173 -43.23 -12.68 17.50
N THR A 174 -43.37 -14.02 17.51
CA THR A 174 -44.32 -14.73 18.39
C THR A 174 -43.91 -14.70 19.87
N VAL A 175 -42.61 -14.75 20.19
CA VAL A 175 -42.12 -14.67 21.59
C VAL A 175 -42.29 -13.27 22.14
N SER A 176 -41.95 -12.26 21.33
CA SER A 176 -42.17 -10.85 21.67
C SER A 176 -43.66 -10.53 21.86
N ALA A 177 -44.53 -11.05 20.98
CA ALA A 177 -45.98 -10.94 21.10
C ALA A 177 -46.52 -11.59 22.37
N PHE A 178 -46.02 -12.77 22.73
CA PHE A 178 -46.39 -13.49 23.95
C PHE A 178 -45.94 -12.73 25.20
N SER A 179 -44.68 -12.30 25.26
CA SER A 179 -44.15 -11.49 26.37
C SER A 179 -44.96 -10.19 26.55
N THR A 180 -45.24 -9.47 25.46
CA THR A 180 -46.05 -8.25 25.48
C THR A 180 -47.45 -8.51 26.02
N LEU A 181 -48.10 -9.59 25.58
CA LEU A 181 -49.44 -9.98 26.04
C LEU A 181 -49.46 -10.24 27.55
N ILE A 182 -48.48 -10.97 28.07
CA ILE A 182 -48.39 -11.29 29.50
C ILE A 182 -48.05 -10.05 30.33
N CYS A 183 -47.13 -9.20 29.86
CA CYS A 183 -46.81 -7.93 30.52
C CYS A 183 -47.99 -6.96 30.57
N GLN A 184 -48.84 -6.93 29.53
CA GLN A 184 -50.07 -6.12 29.53
C GLN A 184 -51.07 -6.53 30.61
N HIS A 185 -51.13 -7.82 30.94
CA HIS A 185 -52.09 -8.37 31.91
C HIS A 185 -51.49 -8.57 33.33
N GLY A 186 -50.16 -8.66 33.45
CA GLY A 186 -49.43 -8.86 34.72
C GLY A 186 -49.09 -7.58 35.49
N CYS A 187 -49.24 -6.40 34.88
CA CYS A 187 -49.18 -5.13 35.59
C CYS A 187 -50.45 -4.98 36.44
N GLU A 188 -50.39 -5.34 37.72
CA GLU A 188 -51.39 -4.93 38.70
C GLU A 188 -51.61 -3.43 38.56
N ALA A 189 -52.86 -3.04 38.28
CA ALA A 189 -53.29 -1.66 38.28
C ALA A 189 -53.19 -1.10 39.70
N SER A 190 -52.01 -0.62 40.10
CA SER A 190 -51.89 0.35 41.18
C SER A 190 -52.43 1.69 40.65
N LEU A 191 -53.75 1.84 40.70
CA LEU A 191 -54.41 3.14 40.66
C LEU A 191 -54.01 3.89 41.94
N ASP A 192 -52.85 4.53 41.97
CA ASP A 192 -52.74 5.85 42.58
C ASP A 192 -51.50 6.65 42.11
N ASP A 193 -51.80 7.90 41.78
CA ASP A 193 -50.97 9.10 41.59
C ASP A 193 -49.84 9.17 40.54
N GLY A 194 -50.10 10.00 39.51
CA GLY A 194 -49.26 11.15 39.22
C GLY A 194 -47.96 10.94 38.42
N LEU A 195 -48.06 11.14 37.09
CA LEU A 195 -47.06 11.74 36.18
C LEU A 195 -45.68 12.07 36.79
N GLN A 196 -44.60 11.40 36.34
CA GLN A 196 -43.31 12.04 35.97
C GLN A 196 -42.45 11.16 35.05
N PRO A 197 -41.72 11.74 34.06
CA PRO A 197 -40.87 11.02 33.11
C PRO A 197 -39.46 10.76 33.69
N PRO A 198 -38.71 9.75 33.22
CA PRO A 198 -37.48 9.34 33.86
C PRO A 198 -36.33 10.28 33.47
N LYS A 199 -35.87 11.08 34.45
CA LYS A 199 -34.52 11.67 34.43
C LYS A 199 -33.64 10.88 35.39
N ARG A 200 -32.64 10.22 34.80
CA ARG A 200 -31.33 9.82 35.36
C ARG A 200 -31.27 9.70 36.89
N PHE A 201 -31.18 8.46 37.38
CA PHE A 201 -30.56 8.21 38.68
C PHE A 201 -29.31 7.36 38.52
N LYS A 202 -28.19 7.94 38.97
CA LYS A 202 -26.98 7.24 39.37
C LYS A 202 -27.34 6.33 40.54
N SER A 203 -26.87 5.09 40.48
CA SER A 203 -26.92 4.15 41.59
C SER A 203 -25.84 4.53 42.60
N ASP A 204 -26.26 4.94 43.80
CA ASP A 204 -25.43 4.84 45.00
C ASP A 204 -26.05 3.75 45.89
N SER A 205 -25.25 2.73 46.14
CA SER A 205 -25.53 1.56 46.98
C SER A 205 -25.47 1.93 48.47
N GLY A 206 -26.51 1.58 49.23
CA GLY A 206 -26.44 1.53 50.69
C GLY A 206 -27.76 1.86 51.42
N SER A 207 -28.67 0.90 51.53
CA SER A 207 -29.78 0.93 52.48
C SER A 207 -30.18 -0.52 52.83
N PRO A 208 -30.23 -0.91 54.12
CA PRO A 208 -30.58 -2.27 54.52
C PRO A 208 -32.09 -2.40 54.63
N ASN A 209 -32.74 -2.86 53.57
CA ASN A 209 -34.08 -3.45 53.56
C ASN A 209 -34.26 -4.14 52.20
N ASP A 210 -33.46 -5.18 51.95
CA ASP A 210 -33.65 -6.03 50.80
C ASP A 210 -34.79 -7.04 51.07
N PRO A 211 -35.70 -7.29 50.10
CA PRO A 211 -36.58 -8.45 50.14
C PRO A 211 -35.76 -9.74 50.16
N PRO A 212 -36.28 -10.90 50.63
CA PRO A 212 -35.53 -12.14 50.64
C PRO A 212 -35.02 -12.45 49.23
N ALA A 213 -33.71 -12.70 49.12
CA ALA A 213 -33.02 -12.94 47.86
C ALA A 213 -33.80 -13.96 47.01
N ALA A 214 -34.31 -13.52 45.86
CA ALA A 214 -35.01 -14.39 44.94
C ALA A 214 -34.09 -15.54 44.54
N THR A 215 -34.47 -16.77 44.91
CA THR A 215 -33.72 -17.99 44.59
C THR A 215 -33.53 -18.09 43.08
N SER A 216 -32.30 -18.35 42.62
CA SER A 216 -31.99 -18.45 41.19
C SER A 216 -32.86 -19.51 40.49
N LEU A 217 -33.29 -19.25 39.24
CA LEU A 217 -34.01 -20.23 38.40
C LEU A 217 -33.30 -21.58 38.32
N LEU A 218 -31.97 -21.56 38.38
CA LEU A 218 -31.12 -22.75 38.28
C LEU A 218 -31.13 -23.56 39.58
N MET A 219 -31.34 -22.93 40.73
CA MET A 219 -31.53 -23.64 41.99
C MET A 219 -32.86 -24.41 42.03
N VAL A 220 -33.89 -23.90 41.36
CA VAL A 220 -35.15 -24.65 41.17
C VAL A 220 -34.91 -25.94 40.39
N LEU A 221 -34.03 -25.92 39.38
CA LEU A 221 -33.63 -27.11 38.63
C LEU A 221 -32.78 -28.08 39.47
N ILE A 222 -31.80 -27.59 40.25
CA ILE A 222 -31.02 -28.46 41.16
C ILE A 222 -31.95 -29.16 42.17
N GLU A 223 -32.88 -28.42 42.76
CA GLU A 223 -33.85 -28.98 43.71
C GLU A 223 -34.82 -29.97 43.03
N GLY A 224 -35.22 -29.70 41.78
CA GLY A 224 -35.98 -30.65 40.98
C GLY A 224 -35.23 -31.96 40.75
N LEU A 225 -33.93 -31.88 40.41
CA LEU A 225 -33.09 -33.08 40.25
C LEU A 225 -32.96 -33.86 41.55
N LYS A 226 -32.82 -33.19 42.71
CA LYS A 226 -32.82 -33.83 44.04
C LYS A 226 -34.11 -34.61 44.34
N GLN A 227 -35.25 -34.18 43.82
CA GLN A 227 -36.53 -34.89 44.00
C GLN A 227 -36.64 -36.14 43.11
N ILE A 228 -36.03 -36.12 41.92
CA ILE A 228 -36.22 -37.16 40.91
C ILE A 228 -35.03 -38.11 40.73
N TYR A 229 -33.86 -37.85 41.33
CA TYR A 229 -32.62 -38.58 41.03
C TYR A 229 -32.74 -40.11 41.20
N ARG A 230 -33.52 -40.58 42.18
CA ARG A 230 -33.76 -42.03 42.40
C ARG A 230 -34.58 -42.69 41.29
N SER A 231 -35.33 -41.90 40.53
CA SER A 231 -36.18 -42.35 39.42
C SER A 231 -35.41 -42.45 38.10
N ILE A 232 -34.16 -41.99 38.03
CA ILE A 232 -33.31 -42.04 36.82
C ILE A 232 -32.58 -43.39 36.74
N THR A 233 -33.13 -44.32 35.95
CA THR A 233 -32.61 -45.69 35.83
C THR A 233 -31.74 -45.94 34.61
N LEU A 234 -31.88 -45.15 33.54
CA LEU A 234 -31.13 -45.34 32.30
C LEU A 234 -29.73 -44.69 32.38
N PRO A 235 -28.64 -45.40 32.04
CA PRO A 235 -27.27 -44.87 32.11
C PRO A 235 -27.06 -43.57 31.32
N HIS A 236 -27.55 -43.47 30.08
CA HIS A 236 -27.40 -42.25 29.26
C HIS A 236 -28.15 -41.04 29.87
N MET A 237 -29.28 -41.26 30.56
CA MET A 237 -30.02 -40.19 31.25
C MET A 237 -29.28 -39.71 32.51
N ARG A 238 -28.53 -40.61 33.18
CA ARG A 238 -27.63 -40.22 34.27
C ARG A 238 -26.45 -39.42 33.74
N CYS A 239 -25.86 -39.81 32.60
CA CYS A 239 -24.84 -39.01 31.92
C CYS A 239 -25.35 -37.61 31.58
N TYR A 240 -26.57 -37.51 31.04
CA TYR A 240 -27.18 -36.23 30.69
C TYR A 240 -27.45 -35.34 31.91
N ALA A 241 -27.98 -35.92 32.99
CA ALA A 241 -28.22 -35.23 34.25
C ALA A 241 -26.92 -34.70 34.88
N LEU A 242 -25.88 -35.55 34.94
CA LEU A 242 -24.55 -35.14 35.42
C LEU A 242 -23.94 -34.06 34.53
N ALA A 243 -24.02 -34.18 33.21
CA ALA A 243 -23.49 -33.18 32.28
C ALA A 243 -24.16 -31.81 32.48
N ASN A 244 -25.49 -31.77 32.63
CA ASN A 244 -26.24 -30.56 32.92
C ASN A 244 -25.83 -29.91 34.25
N LEU A 245 -25.62 -30.71 35.30
CA LEU A 245 -25.18 -30.23 36.60
C LEU A 245 -23.74 -29.71 36.55
N VAL A 246 -22.82 -30.44 35.93
CA VAL A 246 -21.41 -30.05 35.79
C VAL A 246 -21.27 -28.78 34.96
N ASP A 247 -21.99 -28.66 33.84
CA ASP A 247 -21.97 -27.44 33.01
C ASP A 247 -22.49 -26.23 33.78
N LEU A 248 -23.57 -26.39 34.55
CA LEU A 248 -24.08 -25.32 35.42
C LEU A 248 -23.03 -24.88 36.45
N LEU A 249 -22.37 -25.82 37.11
CA LEU A 249 -21.35 -25.53 38.13
C LEU A 249 -20.06 -24.97 37.51
N SER A 250 -19.79 -25.27 36.24
CA SER A 250 -18.62 -24.78 35.50
C SER A 250 -18.73 -23.30 35.11
N VAL A 251 -19.93 -22.73 35.06
CA VAL A 251 -20.19 -21.32 34.70
C VAL A 251 -19.92 -20.35 35.88
N PHE A 252 -19.51 -20.85 37.06
CA PHE A 252 -19.31 -20.05 38.28
C PHE A 252 -18.08 -19.13 38.28
N SER A 253 -17.20 -19.18 37.29
CA SER A 253 -15.90 -18.52 37.45
C SER A 253 -15.97 -16.98 37.32
N GLU A 254 -15.65 -16.28 38.41
CA GLU A 254 -15.14 -14.89 38.40
C GLU A 254 -13.76 -14.78 37.70
N LEU A 255 -13.27 -15.89 37.13
CA LEU A 255 -11.93 -16.12 36.61
C LEU A 255 -11.89 -16.34 35.09
N GLU A 256 -13.00 -16.18 34.36
CA GLU A 256 -12.91 -16.06 32.91
C GLU A 256 -12.48 -14.62 32.58
N PRO A 257 -11.23 -14.37 32.12
CA PRO A 257 -10.99 -13.14 31.38
C PRO A 257 -11.91 -13.16 30.16
N GLU A 258 -12.65 -12.08 29.94
CA GLU A 258 -13.35 -11.81 28.69
C GLU A 258 -12.37 -12.05 27.51
N GLY A 259 -12.41 -13.22 26.87
CA GLY A 259 -11.63 -13.47 25.65
C GLY A 259 -10.94 -14.82 25.42
N ASN A 260 -11.02 -15.83 26.30
CA ASN A 260 -10.44 -17.15 25.98
C ASN A 260 -11.44 -18.07 25.26
N SER A 261 -11.83 -17.71 24.04
CA SER A 261 -12.48 -18.68 23.15
C SER A 261 -11.51 -19.83 22.85
N LEU A 262 -11.99 -21.08 22.90
CA LEU A 262 -11.21 -22.26 22.52
C LEU A 262 -10.47 -22.02 21.20
N PRO A 263 -9.20 -22.44 21.05
CA PRO A 263 -8.51 -22.40 19.76
C PRO A 263 -9.40 -23.00 18.66
N VAL A 264 -9.43 -22.35 17.50
CA VAL A 264 -10.37 -22.69 16.42
C VAL A 264 -10.22 -24.14 15.95
N THR A 265 -9.00 -24.68 16.02
CA THR A 265 -8.70 -26.08 15.71
C THR A 265 -9.35 -27.05 16.71
N GLU A 266 -9.27 -26.75 18.01
CA GLU A 266 -9.94 -27.53 19.06
C GLU A 266 -11.46 -27.39 18.97
N TYR A 267 -11.95 -26.19 18.67
CA TYR A 267 -13.37 -25.92 18.40
C TYR A 267 -13.90 -26.79 17.26
N LEU A 268 -13.23 -26.79 16.10
CA LEU A 268 -13.62 -27.62 14.96
C LEU A 268 -13.58 -29.11 15.30
N ALA A 269 -12.53 -29.58 15.99
CA ALA A 269 -12.43 -30.98 16.40
C ALA A 269 -13.58 -31.40 17.32
N LYS A 270 -13.98 -30.54 18.27
CA LYS A 270 -15.11 -30.77 19.16
C LYS A 270 -16.44 -30.81 18.41
N VAL A 271 -16.70 -29.84 17.52
CA VAL A 271 -17.93 -29.80 16.70
C VAL A 271 -18.02 -31.05 15.79
N SER A 272 -16.90 -31.43 15.17
CA SER A 272 -16.84 -32.63 14.32
C SER A 272 -17.08 -33.92 15.11
N SER A 273 -16.57 -34.02 16.34
CA SER A 273 -16.81 -35.18 17.22
C SER A 273 -18.29 -35.31 17.61
N VAL A 274 -18.97 -34.19 17.86
CA VAL A 274 -20.42 -34.20 18.14
C VAL A 274 -21.21 -34.65 16.91
N VAL A 275 -20.88 -34.11 15.74
CA VAL A 275 -21.55 -34.46 14.47
C VAL A 275 -21.32 -35.93 14.10
N SER A 276 -20.12 -36.47 14.35
CA SER A 276 -19.83 -37.89 14.11
C SER A 276 -20.68 -38.79 15.02
N LEU A 277 -20.77 -38.46 16.31
CA LEU A 277 -21.57 -39.21 17.28
C LEU A 277 -23.07 -39.20 16.93
N TRP A 278 -23.63 -38.05 16.56
CA TRP A 278 -25.02 -37.97 16.09
C TRP A 278 -25.27 -38.69 14.77
N THR A 279 -24.22 -38.92 13.98
CA THR A 279 -24.34 -39.66 12.72
C THR A 279 -24.21 -41.17 12.94
N SER A 280 -23.45 -41.62 13.94
CA SER A 280 -23.34 -43.03 14.30
C SER A 280 -24.50 -43.55 15.17
N ASP A 281 -25.08 -42.69 16.01
CA ASP A 281 -26.14 -43.07 16.94
C ASP A 281 -27.51 -43.10 16.23
N THR A 282 -28.08 -44.30 16.05
CA THR A 282 -29.39 -44.50 15.40
C THR A 282 -30.57 -44.10 16.28
N GLU A 283 -30.38 -44.01 17.60
CA GLU A 283 -31.42 -43.58 18.54
C GLU A 283 -31.49 -42.05 18.70
N SER A 284 -30.45 -41.35 18.21
CA SER A 284 -30.40 -39.89 18.21
C SER A 284 -31.48 -39.27 17.32
N GLN A 285 -32.16 -38.26 17.85
CA GLN A 285 -33.11 -37.43 17.09
C GLN A 285 -32.45 -36.65 15.93
N PHE A 286 -31.12 -36.57 15.94
CA PHE A 286 -30.34 -35.89 14.91
C PHE A 286 -29.83 -36.85 13.82
N HIS A 287 -29.94 -38.17 13.97
CA HIS A 287 -29.39 -39.15 13.03
C HIS A 287 -29.83 -38.89 11.57
N GLN A 288 -31.13 -38.72 11.37
CA GLN A 288 -31.75 -38.49 10.06
C GLN A 288 -31.71 -37.01 9.60
N ARG A 289 -31.17 -36.10 10.41
CA ARG A 289 -31.06 -34.69 10.05
C ARG A 289 -29.88 -34.44 9.12
N SER A 290 -30.00 -33.37 8.36
CA SER A 290 -28.97 -32.94 7.43
C SER A 290 -27.70 -32.47 8.17
N LEU A 291 -26.54 -32.50 7.49
CA LEU A 291 -25.27 -32.09 8.07
C LEU A 291 -25.31 -30.64 8.60
N HIS A 292 -25.94 -29.72 7.86
CA HIS A 292 -26.03 -28.32 8.26
C HIS A 292 -26.84 -28.12 9.56
N GLU A 293 -27.92 -28.89 9.76
CA GLU A 293 -28.70 -28.86 11.00
C GLU A 293 -27.90 -29.43 12.19
N LYS A 294 -27.13 -30.49 11.95
CA LYS A 294 -26.22 -31.08 12.95
C LYS A 294 -25.14 -30.09 13.35
N VAL A 295 -24.45 -29.47 12.39
CA VAL A 295 -23.39 -28.50 12.69
C VAL A 295 -23.95 -27.30 13.47
N LYS A 296 -25.08 -26.74 13.02
CA LYS A 296 -25.71 -25.60 13.69
C LYS A 296 -26.11 -25.91 15.14
N GLU A 297 -26.68 -27.08 15.40
CA GLU A 297 -27.03 -27.47 16.77
C GLU A 297 -25.81 -27.80 17.63
N ALA A 298 -24.75 -28.36 17.04
CA ALA A 298 -23.49 -28.63 17.74
C ALA A 298 -22.82 -27.34 18.21
N GLU A 299 -22.76 -26.30 17.36
CA GLU A 299 -22.23 -24.98 17.75
C GLU A 299 -23.09 -24.30 18.82
N ARG A 300 -24.42 -24.39 18.70
CA ARG A 300 -25.34 -23.90 19.73
C ARG A 300 -25.12 -24.62 21.07
N SER A 301 -24.85 -25.92 21.04
CA SER A 301 -24.59 -26.72 22.24
C SER A 301 -23.26 -26.39 22.91
N MET A 302 -22.30 -25.80 22.18
CA MET A 302 -20.99 -25.38 22.70
C MET A 302 -21.02 -23.96 23.28
N SER A 303 -22.08 -23.19 23.04
CA SER A 303 -22.19 -21.79 23.46
C SER A 303 -23.17 -21.62 24.62
N LEU A 304 -22.63 -21.78 25.84
CA LEU A 304 -23.38 -21.61 27.08
C LEU A 304 -23.66 -20.13 27.37
N SER A 305 -24.83 -19.85 27.94
CA SER A 305 -25.25 -18.50 28.32
C SER A 305 -24.59 -18.03 29.63
N PRO A 306 -24.02 -16.81 29.69
CA PRO A 306 -23.45 -16.25 30.92
C PRO A 306 -24.50 -15.69 31.90
N MET A 307 -25.80 -15.84 31.62
CA MET A 307 -26.91 -15.24 32.37
C MET A 307 -27.07 -15.78 33.81
N ALA A 308 -26.20 -16.69 34.23
CA ALA A 308 -26.38 -17.61 35.35
C ALA A 308 -25.27 -17.47 36.42
N LYS A 309 -25.16 -16.32 37.08
CA LYS A 309 -24.30 -16.22 38.26
C LYS A 309 -25.02 -16.85 39.45
N LEU A 310 -24.66 -18.09 39.79
CA LEU A 310 -25.01 -18.68 41.08
C LEU A 310 -24.32 -17.85 42.18
N SER A 311 -25.01 -17.64 43.30
CA SER A 311 -24.33 -17.13 44.50
C SER A 311 -23.34 -18.17 45.03
N ARG A 312 -22.34 -17.74 45.80
CA ARG A 312 -21.34 -18.64 46.39
C ARG A 312 -21.99 -19.75 47.22
N GLU A 313 -23.06 -19.44 47.96
CA GLU A 313 -23.78 -20.44 48.77
C GLU A 313 -24.49 -21.49 47.89
N GLU A 314 -25.17 -21.04 46.83
CA GLU A 314 -25.84 -21.92 45.87
C GLU A 314 -24.85 -22.83 45.12
N LEU A 315 -23.65 -22.33 44.81
CA LEU A 315 -22.58 -23.13 44.21
C LEU A 315 -22.20 -24.31 45.09
N PHE A 316 -21.87 -24.08 46.36
CA PHE A 316 -21.39 -25.14 47.25
C PHE A 316 -22.48 -26.18 47.52
N VAL A 317 -23.75 -25.78 47.56
CA VAL A 317 -24.89 -26.71 47.60
C VAL A 317 -24.94 -27.59 46.34
N GLY A 318 -24.60 -27.04 45.18
CA GLY A 318 -24.52 -27.79 43.94
C GLY A 318 -23.30 -28.71 43.85
N LEU A 319 -22.12 -28.27 44.34
CA LEU A 319 -20.88 -29.06 44.38
C LEU A 319 -21.02 -30.28 45.29
N ASP A 320 -21.58 -30.10 46.49
CA ASP A 320 -21.86 -31.18 47.44
C ASP A 320 -22.84 -32.22 46.85
N PHE A 321 -23.86 -31.74 46.14
CA PHE A 321 -24.81 -32.63 45.48
C PHE A 321 -24.18 -33.38 44.30
N LEU A 322 -23.31 -32.76 43.52
CA LEU A 322 -22.54 -33.43 42.46
C LEU A 322 -21.65 -34.53 43.05
N CYS A 323 -20.97 -34.27 44.17
CA CYS A 323 -20.18 -35.26 44.89
C CYS A 323 -21.04 -36.48 45.29
N SER A 324 -22.22 -36.24 45.84
CA SER A 324 -23.18 -37.29 46.20
C SER A 324 -23.65 -38.12 45.00
N LEU A 325 -23.91 -37.48 43.85
CA LEU A 325 -24.35 -38.18 42.64
C LEU A 325 -23.24 -38.98 41.98
N LEU A 326 -22.01 -38.48 41.94
CA LEU A 326 -20.85 -39.20 41.40
C LEU A 326 -20.56 -40.47 42.22
N HIS A 327 -20.71 -40.43 43.55
CA HIS A 327 -20.65 -41.64 44.37
C HIS A 327 -21.81 -42.60 44.09
N ALA A 328 -23.04 -42.09 43.96
CA ALA A 328 -24.23 -42.92 43.81
C ALA A 328 -24.33 -43.59 42.42
N TRP A 329 -23.83 -42.94 41.37
CA TRP A 329 -23.94 -43.41 39.98
C TRP A 329 -22.61 -43.83 39.36
N GLY A 330 -21.47 -43.49 39.97
CA GLY A 330 -20.13 -43.63 39.40
C GLY A 330 -19.78 -45.05 38.96
N GLU A 331 -19.87 -46.03 39.86
CA GLU A 331 -19.50 -47.42 39.57
C GLU A 331 -20.30 -48.02 38.39
N GLU A 332 -21.61 -47.74 38.33
CA GLU A 332 -22.49 -48.24 37.26
C GLU A 332 -22.21 -47.55 35.91
N LEU A 333 -21.93 -46.25 35.95
CA LEU A 333 -21.58 -45.47 34.76
C LEU A 333 -20.22 -45.88 34.19
N GLN A 334 -19.22 -46.12 35.04
CA GLN A 334 -17.89 -46.58 34.61
C GLN A 334 -17.97 -47.88 33.80
N GLY A 335 -18.77 -48.85 34.24
CA GLY A 335 -18.99 -50.10 33.51
C GLY A 335 -19.61 -49.90 32.13
N THR A 336 -20.54 -48.94 32.00
CA THR A 336 -21.26 -48.66 30.75
C THR A 336 -20.41 -47.84 29.77
N LEU A 337 -19.71 -46.82 30.26
CA LEU A 337 -18.88 -45.90 29.45
C LEU A 337 -17.64 -46.58 28.86
N ASN A 338 -17.22 -47.71 29.42
CA ASN A 338 -16.10 -48.51 28.91
C ASN A 338 -16.48 -49.45 27.74
N THR A 339 -17.76 -49.54 27.35
CA THR A 339 -18.24 -50.41 26.26
C THR A 339 -18.46 -49.63 24.95
N SER A 340 -18.10 -50.22 23.80
CA SER A 340 -18.14 -49.52 22.50
C SER A 340 -19.54 -49.21 21.97
N GLU A 341 -20.56 -49.88 22.48
CA GLU A 341 -21.97 -49.63 22.14
C GLU A 341 -22.60 -48.52 23.01
N GLY A 342 -21.89 -48.02 24.03
CA GLY A 342 -22.40 -47.03 25.01
C GLY A 342 -21.97 -45.57 24.80
N LEU A 343 -21.20 -45.26 23.76
CA LEU A 343 -20.73 -43.90 23.45
C LEU A 343 -21.78 -43.11 22.66
N CYS A 344 -22.72 -42.51 23.39
CA CYS A 344 -23.67 -41.52 22.86
C CYS A 344 -23.18 -40.09 23.14
N TYR A 345 -23.90 -39.10 22.61
CA TYR A 345 -23.56 -37.68 22.79
C TYR A 345 -23.54 -37.26 24.27
N GLU A 346 -24.48 -37.76 25.07
CA GLU A 346 -24.61 -37.44 26.50
C GLU A 346 -23.39 -37.94 27.30
N SER A 347 -22.91 -39.14 26.97
CA SER A 347 -21.69 -39.73 27.54
C SER A 347 -20.43 -38.96 27.17
N TYR A 348 -20.30 -38.56 25.89
CA TYR A 348 -19.20 -37.72 25.43
C TYR A 348 -19.20 -36.34 26.10
N ARG A 349 -20.36 -35.69 26.16
CA ARG A 349 -20.53 -34.38 26.79
C ARG A 349 -20.13 -34.44 28.27
N LEU A 350 -20.61 -35.43 29.02
CA LEU A 350 -20.22 -35.60 30.42
C LEU A 350 -18.69 -35.69 30.59
N LEU A 351 -18.00 -36.46 29.75
CA LEU A 351 -16.55 -36.62 29.85
C LEU A 351 -15.78 -35.34 29.51
N ASP A 352 -16.22 -34.60 28.48
CA ASP A 352 -15.61 -33.31 28.11
C ASP A 352 -15.84 -32.24 29.18
N THR A 353 -17.06 -32.17 29.72
CA THR A 353 -17.43 -31.18 30.73
C THR A 353 -16.82 -31.49 32.09
N LEU A 354 -16.78 -32.76 32.53
CA LEU A 354 -16.03 -33.16 33.73
C LEU A 354 -14.52 -32.91 33.59
N THR A 355 -13.95 -33.13 32.41
CA THR A 355 -12.53 -32.83 32.16
C THR A 355 -12.25 -31.34 32.31
N THR A 356 -13.10 -30.49 31.76
CA THR A 356 -12.96 -29.03 31.83
C THR A 356 -13.20 -28.55 33.26
N PHE A 357 -14.25 -29.05 33.90
CA PHE A 357 -14.59 -28.79 35.29
C PHE A 357 -13.47 -29.17 36.26
N GLY A 358 -12.83 -30.34 36.08
CA GLY A 358 -11.68 -30.75 36.89
C GLY A 358 -10.51 -29.76 36.83
N LYS A 359 -10.21 -29.21 35.63
CA LYS A 359 -9.20 -28.13 35.49
C LYS A 359 -9.64 -26.84 36.19
N ASN A 360 -10.91 -26.49 36.08
CA ASN A 360 -11.47 -25.30 36.73
C ASN A 360 -11.43 -25.44 38.26
N LEU A 361 -11.70 -26.64 38.81
CA LEU A 361 -11.58 -26.91 40.24
C LEU A 361 -10.14 -26.76 40.74
N VAL A 362 -9.13 -27.22 39.97
CA VAL A 362 -7.70 -27.00 40.30
C VAL A 362 -7.40 -25.49 40.38
N CYS A 363 -7.80 -24.73 39.36
CA CYS A 363 -7.61 -23.28 39.34
C CYS A 363 -8.32 -22.59 40.51
N PHE A 364 -9.56 -23.00 40.80
CA PHE A 364 -10.37 -22.46 41.90
C PHE A 364 -9.77 -22.76 43.27
N SER A 365 -9.14 -23.93 43.44
CA SER A 365 -8.39 -24.31 44.64
C SER A 365 -7.11 -23.49 44.81
N GLU A 366 -6.40 -23.18 43.72
CA GLU A 366 -5.14 -22.43 43.73
C GLU A 366 -5.33 -20.91 43.90
N THR A 367 -6.46 -20.36 43.46
CA THR A 367 -6.70 -18.90 43.39
C THR A 367 -7.81 -18.39 44.31
N GLY A 368 -8.67 -19.26 44.84
CA GLY A 368 -9.84 -18.88 45.63
C GLY A 368 -9.57 -18.73 47.14
N ASP A 369 -10.13 -17.68 47.74
CA ASP A 369 -10.15 -17.47 49.20
C ASP A 369 -11.21 -18.40 49.85
N LEU A 370 -10.89 -19.69 49.99
CA LEU A 370 -11.79 -20.75 50.46
C LEU A 370 -11.82 -20.90 52.00
N ARG A 371 -13.00 -21.16 52.58
CA ARG A 371 -13.13 -21.59 53.98
C ARG A 371 -12.74 -23.08 54.14
N GLU A 372 -12.45 -23.54 55.36
CA GLU A 372 -12.00 -24.93 55.61
C GLU A 372 -13.02 -25.99 55.17
N ASP A 373 -14.31 -25.73 55.40
CA ASP A 373 -15.44 -26.56 54.97
C ASP A 373 -15.60 -26.60 53.44
N GLU A 374 -15.45 -25.43 52.80
CA GLU A 374 -15.48 -25.29 51.34
C GLU A 374 -14.28 -25.97 50.65
N ALA A 375 -13.08 -25.86 51.23
CA ALA A 375 -11.87 -26.48 50.71
C ALA A 375 -11.95 -28.03 50.75
N SER A 376 -12.58 -28.60 51.79
CA SER A 376 -12.81 -30.04 51.89
C SER A 376 -13.68 -30.57 50.75
N VAL A 377 -14.78 -29.88 50.43
CA VAL A 377 -15.71 -30.27 49.35
C VAL A 377 -15.02 -30.19 47.99
N VAL A 378 -14.22 -29.14 47.75
CA VAL A 378 -13.48 -28.97 46.49
C VAL A 378 -12.41 -30.05 46.31
N LEU A 379 -11.63 -30.37 47.35
CA LEU A 379 -10.58 -31.40 47.30
C LEU A 379 -11.16 -32.81 47.09
N GLU A 380 -12.25 -33.14 47.79
CA GLU A 380 -12.95 -34.42 47.62
C GLU A 380 -13.49 -34.57 46.19
N LEU A 381 -14.15 -33.53 45.67
CA LEU A 381 -14.69 -33.52 44.31
C LEU A 381 -13.59 -33.58 43.24
N MET A 382 -12.44 -32.91 43.46
CA MET A 382 -11.28 -33.02 42.58
C MET A 382 -10.78 -34.46 42.49
N GLN A 383 -10.60 -35.14 43.63
CA GLN A 383 -10.11 -36.50 43.69
C GLN A 383 -11.08 -37.47 42.98
N ILE A 384 -12.38 -37.37 43.28
CA ILE A 384 -13.41 -38.22 42.66
C ILE A 384 -13.47 -38.01 41.15
N THR A 385 -13.39 -36.76 40.70
CA THR A 385 -13.41 -36.44 39.26
C THR A 385 -12.17 -36.98 38.55
N GLU A 386 -10.99 -36.85 39.17
CA GLU A 386 -9.74 -37.38 38.62
C GLU A 386 -9.77 -38.91 38.53
N ASP A 387 -10.20 -39.59 39.59
CA ASP A 387 -10.31 -41.06 39.62
C ASP A 387 -11.32 -41.56 38.59
N PHE A 388 -12.49 -40.93 38.50
CA PHE A 388 -13.52 -41.26 37.50
C PHE A 388 -13.00 -41.12 36.06
N LEU A 389 -12.30 -40.02 35.75
CA LEU A 389 -11.74 -39.78 34.41
C LEU A 389 -10.54 -40.69 34.10
N LYS A 390 -9.69 -41.00 35.07
CA LYS A 390 -8.49 -41.83 34.89
C LYS A 390 -8.85 -43.27 34.54
N GLU A 391 -9.87 -43.81 35.20
CA GLU A 391 -10.36 -45.16 34.99
C GLU A 391 -10.98 -45.34 33.59
N ILE A 392 -11.69 -44.32 33.09
CA ILE A 392 -12.29 -44.32 31.75
C ILE A 392 -11.25 -44.03 30.65
N ARG A 393 -10.31 -43.10 30.86
CA ARG A 393 -9.25 -42.79 29.87
C ARG A 393 -8.29 -43.94 29.60
N ALA A 394 -8.11 -44.85 30.56
CA ALA A 394 -7.28 -46.03 30.38
C ALA A 394 -7.85 -47.00 29.32
N SER A 395 -9.18 -47.02 29.12
CA SER A 395 -9.87 -47.85 28.14
C SER A 395 -10.08 -47.15 26.79
N LEU A 396 -10.23 -45.82 26.77
CA LEU A 396 -10.54 -45.03 25.58
C LEU A 396 -9.34 -44.70 24.67
N LYS A 397 -8.11 -44.81 25.18
CA LYS A 397 -6.84 -44.51 24.46
C LYS A 397 -6.59 -45.31 23.17
N SER A 398 -7.47 -46.23 22.78
CA SER A 398 -7.30 -47.10 21.62
C SER A 398 -8.17 -46.74 20.40
N LYS A 399 -8.94 -45.65 20.40
CA LYS A 399 -9.83 -45.31 19.28
C LYS A 399 -9.82 -43.81 18.99
N ASP A 400 -9.05 -43.41 17.98
CA ASP A 400 -9.18 -42.09 17.37
C ASP A 400 -10.60 -41.94 16.82
N LEU A 401 -11.33 -40.93 17.31
CA LEU A 401 -12.57 -40.46 16.69
C LEU A 401 -12.28 -40.10 15.24
N ASP A 402 -13.14 -40.56 14.32
CA ASP A 402 -12.95 -40.42 12.88
C ASP A 402 -12.82 -38.94 12.47
N THR A 403 -11.59 -38.50 12.19
CA THR A 403 -11.28 -37.11 11.78
C THR A 403 -11.69 -36.80 10.34
N SER A 404 -12.26 -37.77 9.61
CA SER A 404 -12.66 -37.60 8.21
C SER A 404 -13.75 -36.56 7.99
N LEU A 405 -14.58 -36.27 9.01
CA LEU A 405 -15.68 -35.30 8.92
C LEU A 405 -15.27 -33.84 9.17
N VAL A 406 -14.05 -33.59 9.61
CA VAL A 406 -13.55 -32.22 9.93
C VAL A 406 -13.62 -31.26 8.72
N PRO A 407 -13.21 -31.66 7.50
CA PRO A 407 -13.29 -30.78 6.33
C PRO A 407 -14.73 -30.40 5.98
N SER A 408 -15.66 -31.36 5.96
CA SER A 408 -17.06 -31.13 5.61
C SER A 408 -17.78 -30.26 6.64
N VAL A 409 -17.44 -30.40 7.93
CA VAL A 409 -17.94 -29.53 9.00
C VAL A 409 -17.42 -28.10 8.84
N ALA A 410 -16.11 -27.92 8.59
CA ALA A 410 -15.52 -26.61 8.37
C ALA A 410 -16.13 -25.89 7.15
N MET A 411 -16.34 -26.60 6.04
CA MET A 411 -16.99 -26.07 4.84
C MET A 411 -18.45 -25.67 5.12
N THR A 412 -19.19 -26.48 5.89
CA THR A 412 -20.56 -26.16 6.30
C THR A 412 -20.63 -24.89 7.15
N ILE A 413 -19.68 -24.69 8.08
CA ILE A 413 -19.59 -23.47 8.89
C ILE A 413 -19.36 -22.23 8.02
N ILE A 414 -18.49 -22.34 7.01
CA ILE A 414 -18.19 -21.25 6.07
C ILE A 414 -19.40 -20.94 5.18
N GLU A 415 -19.99 -21.96 4.54
CA GLU A 415 -21.11 -21.80 3.60
C GLU A 415 -22.37 -21.24 4.27
N GLN A 416 -22.66 -21.70 5.49
CA GLN A 416 -23.83 -21.23 6.26
C GLN A 416 -23.52 -19.98 7.10
N LYS A 417 -22.28 -19.46 7.04
CA LYS A 417 -21.81 -18.29 7.80
C LYS A 417 -22.12 -18.37 9.29
N LEU A 418 -21.83 -19.53 9.89
CA LEU A 418 -22.15 -19.79 11.29
C LEU A 418 -21.16 -19.09 12.24
N GLU A 419 -21.25 -19.36 13.54
CA GLU A 419 -20.41 -18.69 14.53
C GLU A 419 -18.92 -18.97 14.26
N ARG A 420 -18.06 -17.95 14.39
CA ARG A 420 -16.61 -18.03 14.12
C ARG A 420 -16.20 -18.44 12.69
N HIS A 421 -17.10 -18.38 11.69
CA HIS A 421 -16.77 -18.72 10.29
C HIS A 421 -15.53 -18.00 9.73
N MET A 422 -15.30 -16.74 10.11
CA MET A 422 -14.12 -15.97 9.69
C MET A 422 -12.80 -16.55 10.19
N GLU A 423 -12.78 -17.14 11.38
CA GLU A 423 -11.61 -17.80 11.94
C GLU A 423 -11.37 -19.16 11.25
N VAL A 424 -12.45 -19.87 10.94
CA VAL A 424 -12.42 -21.14 10.19
C VAL A 424 -11.86 -20.95 8.77
N CYS A 425 -12.15 -19.82 8.11
CA CYS A 425 -11.55 -19.47 6.81
C CYS A 425 -10.01 -19.49 6.84
N SER A 426 -9.38 -19.13 7.96
CA SER A 426 -7.92 -19.18 8.09
C SER A 426 -7.40 -20.61 8.12
N ILE A 427 -8.07 -21.54 8.82
CA ILE A 427 -7.67 -22.95 8.85
C ILE A 427 -7.90 -23.57 7.48
N PHE A 428 -9.07 -23.32 6.88
CA PHE A 428 -9.41 -23.77 5.54
C PHE A 428 -8.35 -23.39 4.49
N ALA A 429 -7.78 -22.18 4.61
CA ALA A 429 -6.76 -21.69 3.69
C ALA A 429 -5.36 -22.31 3.91
N SER A 430 -5.05 -22.78 5.13
CA SER A 430 -3.71 -23.30 5.49
C SER A 430 -3.61 -24.82 5.54
N GLU A 431 -4.73 -25.52 5.71
CA GLU A 431 -4.73 -26.96 5.96
C GLU A 431 -4.56 -27.77 4.68
N LYS A 432 -3.40 -28.43 4.55
CA LYS A 432 -2.96 -29.09 3.31
C LYS A 432 -3.74 -30.36 3.00
N THR A 433 -4.25 -31.02 4.05
CA THR A 433 -4.95 -32.31 3.93
C THR A 433 -6.35 -32.19 3.36
N TRP A 434 -6.96 -31.00 3.40
CA TRP A 434 -8.33 -30.73 2.94
C TRP A 434 -8.39 -30.17 1.52
N ALA A 435 -7.32 -29.50 1.10
CA ALA A 435 -7.26 -28.73 -0.12
C ALA A 435 -7.36 -29.60 -1.38
N PHE A 436 -7.86 -29.02 -2.48
CA PHE A 436 -7.98 -29.65 -3.81
C PHE A 436 -9.00 -30.79 -3.94
N SER A 437 -9.83 -31.04 -2.92
CA SER A 437 -11.07 -31.81 -3.13
C SER A 437 -12.11 -30.96 -3.88
N LYS A 438 -13.04 -31.60 -4.58
CA LYS A 438 -14.11 -30.89 -5.31
C LYS A 438 -14.95 -30.01 -4.37
N GLU A 439 -15.29 -30.52 -3.20
CA GLU A 439 -16.03 -29.80 -2.16
C GLU A 439 -15.27 -28.57 -1.66
N TRP A 440 -13.95 -28.65 -1.54
CA TRP A 440 -13.10 -27.53 -1.15
C TRP A 440 -13.12 -26.41 -2.21
N ILE A 441 -13.00 -26.77 -3.50
CA ILE A 441 -13.03 -25.80 -4.60
C ILE A 441 -14.41 -25.13 -4.68
N ASP A 442 -15.48 -25.91 -4.62
CA ASP A 442 -16.86 -25.40 -4.65
C ASP A 442 -17.10 -24.43 -3.48
N CYS A 443 -16.62 -24.75 -2.28
CA CYS A 443 -16.71 -23.89 -1.11
C CYS A 443 -15.98 -22.55 -1.30
N LEU A 444 -14.73 -22.59 -1.82
CA LEU A 444 -13.94 -21.39 -2.10
C LEU A 444 -14.60 -20.52 -3.18
N VAL A 445 -15.09 -21.13 -4.26
CA VAL A 445 -15.70 -20.42 -5.39
C VAL A 445 -17.01 -19.75 -4.99
N ASN A 446 -17.84 -20.40 -4.17
CA ASN A 446 -19.11 -19.86 -3.71
C ASN A 446 -18.95 -18.77 -2.63
N ASN A 447 -17.81 -18.74 -1.91
CA ASN A 447 -17.59 -17.87 -0.77
C ASN A 447 -16.39 -16.91 -0.91
N LYS A 448 -15.99 -16.56 -2.14
CA LYS A 448 -14.82 -15.69 -2.45
C LYS A 448 -14.74 -14.43 -1.60
N ALA A 449 -15.88 -13.78 -1.32
CA ALA A 449 -15.93 -12.56 -0.51
C ALA A 449 -15.33 -12.72 0.90
N LEU A 450 -15.41 -13.92 1.50
CA LEU A 450 -14.84 -14.20 2.82
C LEU A 450 -13.31 -14.30 2.80
N PHE A 451 -12.72 -14.58 1.64
CA PHE A 451 -11.28 -14.75 1.42
C PHE A 451 -10.59 -13.48 0.88
N GLN A 452 -11.31 -12.35 0.79
CA GLN A 452 -10.78 -11.05 0.38
C GLN A 452 -10.02 -10.34 1.51
N LYS A 453 -9.09 -11.06 2.16
CA LYS A 453 -8.11 -10.50 3.11
C LYS A 453 -6.70 -10.88 2.67
N PRO A 454 -5.71 -9.97 2.74
CA PRO A 454 -4.37 -10.22 2.22
C PRO A 454 -3.71 -11.43 2.88
N GLU A 455 -3.92 -11.66 4.18
CA GLU A 455 -3.36 -12.79 4.91
C GLU A 455 -3.96 -14.14 4.44
N LEU A 456 -5.25 -14.17 4.10
CA LEU A 456 -5.91 -15.38 3.62
C LEU A 456 -5.50 -15.72 2.19
N VAL A 457 -5.38 -14.71 1.32
CA VAL A 457 -4.88 -14.89 -0.06
C VAL A 457 -3.46 -15.45 -0.05
N LEU A 458 -2.57 -14.93 0.82
CA LEU A 458 -1.21 -15.46 0.95
C LEU A 458 -1.20 -16.93 1.41
N LYS A 459 -2.00 -17.30 2.42
CA LYS A 459 -2.13 -18.70 2.86
C LYS A 459 -2.65 -19.62 1.75
N LEU A 460 -3.65 -19.18 0.98
CA LEU A 460 -4.15 -19.93 -0.17
C LEU A 460 -3.07 -20.12 -1.25
N LEU A 461 -2.27 -19.10 -1.53
CA LEU A 461 -1.13 -19.18 -2.47
C LEU A 461 -0.05 -20.15 -1.95
N GLU A 462 0.27 -20.12 -0.66
CA GLU A 462 1.20 -21.07 -0.04
C GLU A 462 0.69 -22.51 -0.15
N THR A 463 -0.59 -22.76 0.12
CA THR A 463 -1.21 -24.08 -0.03
C THR A 463 -1.17 -24.55 -1.48
N LEU A 464 -1.43 -23.65 -2.44
CA LEU A 464 -1.33 -23.93 -3.88
C LEU A 464 0.09 -24.30 -4.32
N VAL A 465 1.09 -23.53 -3.90
CA VAL A 465 2.49 -23.80 -4.24
C VAL A 465 2.96 -25.13 -3.64
N ASN A 466 2.61 -25.41 -2.38
CA ASN A 466 2.94 -26.67 -1.74
C ASN A 466 2.35 -27.88 -2.49
N PHE A 467 1.09 -27.77 -2.92
CA PHE A 467 0.41 -28.81 -3.69
C PHE A 467 1.07 -29.04 -5.06
N ALA A 468 1.38 -27.96 -5.78
CA ALA A 468 2.01 -28.04 -7.10
C ALA A 468 3.41 -28.66 -7.08
N VAL A 469 4.18 -28.46 -5.99
CA VAL A 469 5.48 -29.11 -5.81
C VAL A 469 5.33 -30.63 -5.58
N SER A 470 4.25 -31.07 -4.91
CA SER A 470 4.00 -32.49 -4.61
C SER A 470 3.33 -33.29 -5.73
N HIS A 471 2.61 -32.65 -6.65
CA HIS A 471 1.79 -33.33 -7.65
C HIS A 471 1.94 -32.71 -9.05
N GLN A 472 2.39 -33.50 -10.03
CA GLN A 472 2.67 -33.07 -11.42
C GLN A 472 1.82 -33.79 -12.48
N ASP A 473 0.75 -34.47 -12.07
CA ASP A 473 -0.09 -35.26 -12.99
C ASP A 473 -1.02 -34.39 -13.84
N LYS A 474 -1.45 -34.90 -15.00
CA LYS A 474 -2.24 -34.13 -15.97
C LYS A 474 -3.62 -33.71 -15.44
N GLU A 475 -4.31 -34.58 -14.70
CA GLU A 475 -5.61 -34.26 -14.07
C GLU A 475 -5.44 -33.22 -12.94
N THR A 476 -4.31 -33.25 -12.23
CA THR A 476 -4.01 -32.25 -11.19
C THR A 476 -3.73 -30.86 -11.74
N ARG A 477 -3.38 -30.74 -13.03
CA ARG A 477 -3.12 -29.47 -13.71
C ARG A 477 -4.40 -28.66 -13.98
N GLU A 478 -5.50 -29.32 -14.33
CA GLU A 478 -6.80 -28.65 -14.55
C GLU A 478 -7.35 -28.09 -13.22
N LEU A 479 -7.23 -28.88 -12.14
CA LEU A 479 -7.56 -28.43 -10.78
C LEU A 479 -6.69 -27.25 -10.33
N GLN A 480 -5.38 -27.28 -10.62
CA GLN A 480 -4.47 -26.16 -10.34
C GLN A 480 -4.89 -24.89 -11.10
N MET A 481 -5.32 -24.99 -12.37
CA MET A 481 -5.84 -23.86 -13.14
C MET A 481 -7.08 -23.24 -12.48
N GLU A 482 -8.05 -24.07 -12.10
CA GLU A 482 -9.30 -23.62 -11.50
C GLU A 482 -9.08 -22.94 -10.15
N VAL A 483 -8.23 -23.52 -9.29
CA VAL A 483 -7.88 -22.94 -7.99
C VAL A 483 -7.07 -21.66 -8.15
N THR A 484 -6.09 -21.64 -9.07
CA THR A 484 -5.31 -20.41 -9.36
C THR A 484 -6.23 -19.29 -9.79
N LYS A 485 -7.20 -19.57 -10.67
CA LYS A 485 -8.19 -18.59 -11.11
C LYS A 485 -9.04 -18.06 -9.93
N ALA A 486 -9.53 -18.94 -9.07
CA ALA A 486 -10.33 -18.54 -7.91
C ALA A 486 -9.55 -17.65 -6.93
N ILE A 487 -8.27 -17.97 -6.66
CA ILE A 487 -7.41 -17.16 -5.77
C ILE A 487 -7.08 -15.81 -6.41
N VAL A 488 -6.77 -15.79 -7.72
CA VAL A 488 -6.52 -14.55 -8.47
C VAL A 488 -7.75 -13.65 -8.46
N GLU A 489 -8.96 -14.20 -8.59
CA GLU A 489 -10.21 -13.44 -8.47
C GLU A 489 -10.40 -12.84 -7.07
N CYS A 490 -10.06 -13.59 -6.01
CA CYS A 490 -10.06 -13.05 -4.65
C CYS A 490 -9.07 -11.88 -4.49
N TYR A 491 -7.88 -12.01 -5.09
CA TYR A 491 -6.87 -10.96 -5.10
C TYR A 491 -7.29 -9.72 -5.91
N THR A 492 -7.95 -9.89 -7.06
CA THR A 492 -8.34 -8.75 -7.91
C THR A 492 -9.35 -7.81 -7.25
N GLU A 493 -10.17 -8.32 -6.34
CA GLU A 493 -11.15 -7.55 -5.57
C GLU A 493 -10.53 -6.77 -4.39
N LEU A 494 -9.26 -7.03 -4.05
CA LEU A 494 -8.58 -6.30 -2.97
C LEU A 494 -8.31 -4.83 -3.31
N SER A 495 -8.22 -4.00 -2.26
CA SER A 495 -7.72 -2.63 -2.35
C SER A 495 -6.27 -2.60 -2.87
N LEU A 496 -5.83 -1.49 -3.48
CA LEU A 496 -4.44 -1.38 -3.96
C LEU A 496 -3.41 -1.56 -2.83
N THR A 497 -3.73 -1.07 -1.63
CA THR A 497 -2.89 -1.24 -0.43
C THR A 497 -2.76 -2.69 -0.04
N ASP A 498 -3.85 -3.45 -0.05
CA ASP A 498 -3.82 -4.87 0.32
C ASP A 498 -3.21 -5.74 -0.79
N LYS A 499 -3.40 -5.37 -2.07
CA LYS A 499 -2.67 -5.99 -3.20
C LYS A 499 -1.16 -5.89 -3.00
N ASN A 500 -0.67 -4.71 -2.58
CA ASN A 500 0.74 -4.51 -2.28
C ASN A 500 1.25 -5.38 -1.12
N LYS A 501 0.44 -5.61 -0.08
CA LYS A 501 0.82 -6.55 1.01
C LYS A 501 0.99 -7.97 0.48
N VAL A 502 0.07 -8.43 -0.39
CA VAL A 502 0.17 -9.77 -1.02
C VAL A 502 1.39 -9.86 -1.94
N ILE A 503 1.65 -8.87 -2.80
CA ILE A 503 2.85 -8.84 -3.66
C ILE A 503 4.12 -8.89 -2.79
N SER A 504 4.17 -8.11 -1.71
CA SER A 504 5.31 -8.13 -0.79
C SER A 504 5.52 -9.50 -0.14
N GLY A 505 4.43 -10.20 0.24
CA GLY A 505 4.50 -11.55 0.77
C GLY A 505 5.00 -12.56 -0.28
N VAL A 506 4.53 -12.44 -1.53
CA VAL A 506 4.97 -13.28 -2.66
C VAL A 506 6.46 -13.10 -2.95
N LEU A 507 6.94 -11.86 -2.98
CA LEU A 507 8.37 -11.55 -3.17
C LEU A 507 9.23 -12.06 -2.00
N ALA A 508 8.74 -11.93 -0.76
CA ALA A 508 9.44 -12.44 0.41
C ALA A 508 9.53 -13.98 0.43
N SER A 509 8.48 -14.68 -0.01
CA SER A 509 8.42 -16.15 0.00
C SER A 509 9.10 -16.80 -1.21
N TRP A 510 9.04 -16.18 -2.40
CA TRP A 510 9.46 -16.80 -3.67
C TRP A 510 10.36 -15.93 -4.57
N GLY A 511 10.79 -14.75 -4.11
CA GLY A 511 11.71 -13.86 -4.84
C GLY A 511 11.10 -13.24 -6.11
N GLY A 512 11.95 -12.69 -7.00
CA GLY A 512 11.52 -11.98 -8.23
C GLY A 512 10.75 -12.85 -9.22
N ALA A 513 10.99 -14.17 -9.22
CA ALA A 513 10.23 -15.13 -10.03
C ALA A 513 8.78 -15.31 -9.53
N GLY A 514 8.50 -15.02 -8.25
CA GLY A 514 7.18 -15.15 -7.65
C GLY A 514 6.60 -16.56 -7.82
N LEU A 515 5.32 -16.64 -8.19
CA LEU A 515 4.60 -17.90 -8.35
C LEU A 515 5.11 -18.73 -9.54
N SER A 516 5.68 -18.09 -10.57
CA SER A 516 6.20 -18.78 -11.76
C SER A 516 7.32 -19.78 -11.48
N LEU A 517 8.02 -19.62 -10.36
CA LEU A 517 9.11 -20.52 -9.94
C LEU A 517 8.60 -21.94 -9.69
N ASN A 518 7.40 -22.07 -9.11
CA ASN A 518 6.86 -23.35 -8.64
C ASN A 518 5.58 -23.78 -9.39
N LEU A 519 4.89 -22.86 -10.07
CA LEU A 519 3.61 -23.12 -10.74
C LEU A 519 3.75 -23.06 -12.26
N GLN A 520 3.88 -24.22 -12.91
CA GLN A 520 4.01 -24.30 -14.37
C GLN A 520 2.75 -23.80 -15.11
N VAL A 521 1.58 -23.96 -14.48
CA VAL A 521 0.28 -23.46 -14.97
C VAL A 521 0.27 -21.95 -15.15
N VAL A 522 1.00 -21.21 -14.31
CA VAL A 522 1.10 -19.76 -14.41
C VAL A 522 1.85 -19.36 -15.68
N MET A 523 2.76 -20.19 -16.21
CA MET A 523 3.50 -19.87 -17.43
C MET A 523 2.68 -20.10 -18.71
N GLU A 524 1.61 -20.89 -18.64
CA GLU A 524 0.71 -21.13 -19.78
C GLU A 524 -0.15 -19.90 -20.05
N GLY A 525 0.02 -19.30 -21.24
CA GLY A 525 -0.75 -18.11 -21.63
C GLY A 525 -0.26 -16.80 -21.01
N PHE A 526 0.63 -16.80 -20.01
CA PHE A 526 1.13 -15.58 -19.38
C PHE A 526 1.79 -14.61 -20.37
N GLN A 527 2.58 -15.12 -21.31
CA GLN A 527 3.21 -14.25 -22.33
C GLN A 527 2.16 -13.58 -23.23
N GLU A 528 1.06 -14.27 -23.54
CA GLU A 528 -0.04 -13.72 -24.32
C GLU A 528 -0.81 -12.68 -23.49
N ASP A 529 -1.14 -12.99 -22.25
CA ASP A 529 -1.77 -12.09 -21.29
C ASP A 529 -0.95 -10.81 -21.06
N LEU A 530 0.37 -10.94 -20.91
CA LEU A 530 1.32 -9.86 -20.76
C LEU A 530 1.28 -8.96 -22.01
N ASN A 531 1.41 -9.55 -23.20
CA ASN A 531 1.36 -8.81 -24.46
C ASN A 531 0.01 -8.11 -24.67
N VAL A 532 -1.11 -8.78 -24.42
CA VAL A 532 -2.47 -8.22 -24.55
C VAL A 532 -2.66 -7.06 -23.58
N THR A 533 -2.27 -7.23 -22.32
CA THR A 533 -2.38 -6.19 -21.29
C THR A 533 -1.59 -4.95 -21.68
N PHE A 534 -0.32 -5.10 -22.08
CA PHE A 534 0.49 -3.94 -22.46
C PHE A 534 0.09 -3.29 -23.78
N ASN A 535 -0.44 -4.08 -24.74
CA ASN A 535 -1.02 -3.53 -25.96
C ASN A 535 -2.29 -2.71 -25.68
N GLN A 536 -3.07 -3.05 -24.65
CA GLN A 536 -4.22 -2.26 -24.22
C GLN A 536 -3.77 -0.99 -23.50
N ILE A 537 -2.83 -1.10 -22.56
CA ILE A 537 -2.26 0.02 -21.79
C ILE A 537 -1.69 1.11 -22.72
N THR A 538 -0.96 0.70 -23.76
CA THR A 538 -0.36 1.63 -24.73
C THR A 538 -1.43 2.39 -25.56
N LYS A 539 -2.66 1.85 -25.66
CA LYS A 539 -3.76 2.46 -26.43
C LYS A 539 -4.70 3.33 -25.59
N SER A 540 -4.66 3.26 -24.26
CA SER A 540 -5.63 3.89 -23.35
C SER A 540 -4.94 4.77 -22.29
N VAL A 541 -4.31 5.87 -22.73
CA VAL A 541 -3.66 6.84 -21.84
C VAL A 541 -4.72 7.85 -21.34
N SER A 542 -5.39 7.53 -20.24
CA SER A 542 -6.33 8.43 -19.50
C SER A 542 -6.32 8.10 -18.00
N ASP A 543 -6.85 8.97 -17.14
CA ASP A 543 -6.88 8.75 -15.67
C ASP A 543 -7.74 7.53 -15.27
N GLU A 544 -8.91 7.36 -15.90
CA GLU A 544 -9.71 6.13 -15.76
C GLU A 544 -8.98 4.90 -16.36
N GLY A 545 -8.15 5.13 -17.38
CA GLY A 545 -7.24 4.14 -17.94
C GLY A 545 -6.15 3.71 -16.95
N LEU A 546 -5.67 4.61 -16.09
CA LEU A 546 -4.60 4.32 -15.12
C LEU A 546 -5.05 3.32 -14.07
N THR A 547 -6.23 3.49 -13.47
CA THR A 547 -6.73 2.56 -12.44
C THR A 547 -6.94 1.15 -13.00
N LYS A 548 -7.46 1.05 -14.23
CA LYS A 548 -7.62 -0.22 -14.96
C LYS A 548 -6.28 -0.84 -15.33
N ALA A 549 -5.31 -0.03 -15.76
CA ALA A 549 -3.95 -0.48 -16.06
C ALA A 549 -3.25 -1.01 -14.80
N VAL A 550 -3.32 -0.27 -13.69
CA VAL A 550 -2.78 -0.70 -12.38
C VAL A 550 -3.43 -2.01 -11.94
N ALA A 551 -4.75 -2.15 -12.01
CA ALA A 551 -5.41 -3.41 -11.66
C ALA A 551 -4.93 -4.60 -12.53
N SER A 552 -4.72 -4.37 -13.82
CA SER A 552 -4.28 -5.40 -14.77
C SER A 552 -2.81 -5.79 -14.54
N VAL A 553 -1.94 -4.80 -14.29
CA VAL A 553 -0.53 -5.01 -13.94
C VAL A 553 -0.37 -5.64 -12.56
N ALA A 554 -1.24 -5.33 -11.59
CA ALA A 554 -1.24 -5.95 -10.28
C ALA A 554 -1.43 -7.48 -10.38
N ARG A 555 -2.28 -7.94 -11.31
CA ARG A 555 -2.51 -9.35 -11.59
C ARG A 555 -1.26 -10.02 -12.16
N LEU A 556 -0.64 -9.41 -13.18
CA LEU A 556 0.60 -9.94 -13.79
C LEU A 556 1.77 -9.95 -12.80
N THR A 557 1.87 -8.90 -11.97
CA THR A 557 2.90 -8.76 -10.94
C THR A 557 2.77 -9.83 -9.86
N LEU A 558 1.55 -10.21 -9.47
CA LEU A 558 1.33 -11.32 -8.53
C LEU A 558 1.88 -12.64 -9.08
N LEU A 559 1.67 -12.89 -10.37
CA LEU A 559 2.01 -14.14 -11.04
C LEU A 559 3.51 -14.26 -11.33
N TYR A 560 4.09 -13.24 -11.98
CA TYR A 560 5.51 -13.18 -12.32
C TYR A 560 6.00 -11.72 -12.24
N PRO A 561 6.47 -11.29 -11.05
CA PRO A 561 6.92 -9.92 -10.82
C PRO A 561 8.05 -9.48 -11.77
N GLU A 562 9.12 -10.25 -11.85
CA GLU A 562 10.31 -9.91 -12.65
C GLU A 562 10.01 -9.74 -14.14
N ALA A 563 9.28 -10.68 -14.75
CA ALA A 563 8.91 -10.57 -16.16
C ALA A 563 8.01 -9.35 -16.45
N THR A 564 7.09 -9.05 -15.52
CA THR A 564 6.20 -7.90 -15.63
C THR A 564 6.98 -6.58 -15.56
N VAL A 565 7.87 -6.43 -14.57
CA VAL A 565 8.71 -5.23 -14.43
C VAL A 565 9.64 -5.07 -15.63
N ARG A 566 10.30 -6.15 -16.06
CA ARG A 566 11.18 -6.15 -17.23
C ARG A 566 10.46 -5.66 -18.49
N GLN A 567 9.22 -6.11 -18.71
CA GLN A 567 8.41 -5.67 -19.85
C GLN A 567 8.05 -4.19 -19.75
N ILE A 568 7.68 -3.70 -18.56
CA ILE A 568 7.37 -2.28 -18.35
C ILE A 568 8.60 -1.42 -18.63
N CYS A 569 9.76 -1.78 -18.08
CA CYS A 569 11.02 -1.07 -18.29
C CYS A 569 11.37 -0.98 -19.79
N ASN A 570 11.20 -2.08 -20.53
CA ASN A 570 11.46 -2.11 -21.96
C ASN A 570 10.49 -1.20 -22.74
N LEU A 571 9.19 -1.29 -22.47
CA LEU A 571 8.17 -0.50 -23.16
C LEU A 571 8.24 0.99 -22.81
N ALA A 572 8.67 1.35 -21.60
CA ALA A 572 8.84 2.75 -21.21
C ALA A 572 9.85 3.49 -22.09
N VAL A 573 10.84 2.76 -22.60
CA VAL A 573 11.91 3.32 -23.43
C VAL A 573 11.56 3.24 -24.91
N ILE A 574 11.08 2.08 -25.40
CA ILE A 574 10.80 1.89 -26.83
C ILE A 574 9.58 2.69 -27.31
N ASN A 575 8.54 2.81 -26.47
CA ASN A 575 7.34 3.54 -26.86
C ASN A 575 7.48 5.03 -26.54
N LEU A 576 7.71 5.84 -27.59
CA LEU A 576 7.87 7.29 -27.48
C LEU A 576 6.71 7.93 -26.69
N GLY A 577 7.02 8.57 -25.57
CA GLY A 577 6.07 9.28 -24.72
C GLY A 577 5.31 8.42 -23.69
N ALA A 578 5.48 7.09 -23.67
CA ALA A 578 4.80 6.20 -22.71
C ALA A 578 5.45 6.15 -21.32
N HIS A 579 6.68 6.66 -21.18
CA HIS A 579 7.50 6.56 -19.97
C HIS A 579 6.79 7.13 -18.72
N GLN A 580 6.08 8.26 -18.81
CA GLN A 580 5.42 8.87 -17.66
C GLN A 580 4.30 7.99 -17.11
N PHE A 581 3.45 7.49 -18.01
CA PHE A 581 2.31 6.65 -17.66
C PHE A 581 2.76 5.30 -17.08
N LEU A 582 3.78 4.68 -17.70
CA LEU A 582 4.36 3.43 -17.22
C LEU A 582 5.10 3.59 -15.88
N ALA A 583 5.73 4.74 -15.63
CA ALA A 583 6.33 5.05 -14.33
C ALA A 583 5.26 5.17 -13.24
N GLN A 584 4.15 5.85 -13.52
CA GLN A 584 3.03 5.97 -12.58
C GLN A 584 2.43 4.60 -12.21
N ILE A 585 2.33 3.69 -13.19
CA ILE A 585 1.87 2.32 -12.93
C ILE A 585 2.85 1.60 -12.00
N LEU A 586 4.16 1.62 -12.27
CA LEU A 586 5.16 0.97 -11.39
C LEU A 586 5.19 1.60 -9.99
N CYS A 587 5.12 2.93 -9.89
CA CYS A 587 5.10 3.65 -8.63
C CYS A 587 3.82 3.39 -7.80
N SER A 588 2.79 2.76 -8.37
CA SER A 588 1.61 2.27 -7.63
C SER A 588 1.88 0.98 -6.85
N PHE A 589 3.07 0.37 -7.02
CA PHE A 589 3.49 -0.87 -6.39
C PHE A 589 4.75 -0.71 -5.52
N PRO A 590 4.67 -0.05 -4.35
CA PRO A 590 5.82 0.09 -3.45
C PRO A 590 6.45 -1.24 -3.03
N ALA A 591 5.71 -2.35 -3.06
CA ALA A 591 6.24 -3.70 -2.79
C ALA A 591 7.37 -4.11 -3.74
N LEU A 592 7.46 -3.51 -4.93
CA LEU A 592 8.52 -3.76 -5.91
C LEU A 592 9.88 -3.14 -5.52
N SER A 593 9.96 -2.32 -4.46
CA SER A 593 11.23 -1.90 -3.84
C SER A 593 11.96 -3.03 -3.09
N PHE A 594 11.68 -4.27 -3.48
CA PHE A 594 12.22 -5.49 -2.91
C PHE A 594 13.71 -5.66 -3.24
N LEU A 595 14.46 -6.05 -2.21
CA LEU A 595 15.89 -6.32 -2.27
C LEU A 595 16.13 -7.82 -2.30
N GLU A 596 16.63 -8.32 -3.43
CA GLU A 596 16.99 -9.71 -3.61
C GLU A 596 18.32 -10.00 -2.89
N VAL A 597 18.29 -10.99 -1.98
CA VAL A 597 19.45 -11.42 -1.17
C VAL A 597 20.07 -12.72 -1.70
N HIS A 598 19.43 -13.40 -2.65
CA HIS A 598 19.73 -14.78 -3.01
C HIS A 598 21.08 -15.01 -3.72
N ASP A 599 21.63 -14.02 -4.42
CA ASP A 599 22.86 -14.20 -5.23
C ASP A 599 24.16 -13.74 -4.53
N ASP A 600 24.09 -12.81 -3.58
CA ASP A 600 25.25 -12.37 -2.76
C ASP A 600 24.75 -11.72 -1.43
N PRO A 601 24.88 -12.39 -0.27
CA PRO A 601 24.42 -11.84 1.01
C PRO A 601 25.13 -10.54 1.42
N GLY A 602 26.26 -10.19 0.78
CA GLY A 602 26.98 -8.94 1.01
C GLY A 602 26.47 -7.74 0.19
N ARG A 603 25.65 -7.97 -0.86
CA ARG A 603 25.15 -6.92 -1.76
C ARG A 603 23.72 -7.24 -2.23
N PRO A 604 22.68 -6.79 -1.49
CA PRO A 604 21.32 -6.89 -1.98
C PRO A 604 21.16 -6.08 -3.28
N HIS A 605 20.46 -6.67 -4.26
CA HIS A 605 20.15 -6.01 -5.53
C HIS A 605 18.66 -5.68 -5.58
N SER A 606 18.31 -4.45 -5.96
CA SER A 606 16.92 -4.06 -6.19
C SER A 606 16.40 -4.77 -7.45
N LEU A 607 15.23 -5.42 -7.33
CA LEU A 607 14.55 -6.10 -8.45
C LEU A 607 14.35 -5.14 -9.64
N VAL A 608 13.90 -3.92 -9.36
CA VAL A 608 13.62 -2.91 -10.40
C VAL A 608 14.91 -2.47 -11.09
N VAL A 609 15.99 -2.23 -10.33
CA VAL A 609 17.29 -1.83 -10.90
C VAL A 609 17.90 -2.93 -11.76
N ARG A 610 17.83 -4.19 -11.30
CA ARG A 610 18.27 -5.35 -12.08
C ARG A 610 17.49 -5.48 -13.38
N CYS A 611 16.15 -5.37 -13.32
CA CYS A 611 15.30 -5.39 -14.51
C CYS A 611 15.63 -4.25 -15.49
N LEU A 612 15.92 -3.03 -15.00
CA LEU A 612 16.35 -1.91 -15.84
C LEU A 612 17.70 -2.19 -16.52
N GLU A 613 18.67 -2.72 -15.77
CA GLU A 613 19.99 -3.09 -16.30
C GLU A 613 19.88 -4.18 -17.37
N GLU A 614 19.12 -5.24 -17.12
CA GLU A 614 19.00 -6.36 -18.08
C GLU A 614 18.12 -6.06 -19.30
N ALA A 615 17.05 -5.28 -19.12
CA ALA A 615 16.06 -5.05 -20.17
C ALA A 615 16.47 -3.94 -21.14
N VAL A 616 17.06 -2.88 -20.61
CA VAL A 616 17.24 -1.61 -21.32
C VAL A 616 18.72 -1.30 -21.52
N TRP A 617 19.53 -1.46 -20.48
CA TRP A 617 20.91 -0.99 -20.51
C TRP A 617 21.74 -1.77 -21.54
N GLY A 618 22.45 -1.04 -22.42
CA GLY A 618 23.16 -1.61 -23.57
C GLY A 618 22.30 -1.89 -24.81
N ARG A 619 20.98 -1.65 -24.76
CA ARG A 619 20.06 -1.75 -25.91
C ARG A 619 19.53 -0.41 -26.42
N LEU A 620 19.88 0.69 -25.74
CA LEU A 620 19.57 2.06 -26.16
C LEU A 620 20.29 2.35 -27.48
N SER A 621 19.53 2.70 -28.52
CA SER A 621 20.03 2.85 -29.89
C SER A 621 19.89 4.27 -30.42
N SER A 622 19.08 5.11 -29.79
CA SER A 622 18.83 6.49 -30.20
C SER A 622 18.83 7.48 -29.03
N VAL A 623 19.17 8.75 -29.32
CA VAL A 623 19.16 9.86 -28.34
C VAL A 623 17.79 10.03 -27.69
N ARG A 624 16.70 9.77 -28.43
CA ARG A 624 15.33 9.85 -27.88
C ARG A 624 15.05 8.75 -26.86
N GLU A 625 15.55 7.53 -27.10
CA GLU A 625 15.44 6.43 -26.14
C GLU A 625 16.24 6.73 -24.86
N GLU A 626 17.43 7.33 -25.01
CA GLU A 626 18.25 7.80 -23.87
C GLU A 626 17.52 8.88 -23.05
N GLU A 627 16.96 9.90 -23.71
CA GLU A 627 16.16 10.95 -23.06
C GLU A 627 14.96 10.36 -22.30
N GLN A 628 14.21 9.43 -22.91
CA GLN A 628 13.10 8.77 -22.23
C GLN A 628 13.53 7.90 -21.07
N PHE A 629 14.65 7.18 -21.19
CA PHE A 629 15.18 6.41 -20.10
C PHE A 629 15.57 7.30 -18.92
N LEU A 630 16.16 8.47 -19.18
CA LEU A 630 16.47 9.47 -18.15
C LEU A 630 15.22 10.01 -17.46
N GLU A 631 14.18 10.35 -18.23
CA GLU A 631 12.91 10.83 -17.68
C GLU A 631 12.19 9.74 -16.88
N PHE A 632 12.20 8.50 -17.37
CA PHE A 632 11.66 7.35 -16.67
C PHE A 632 12.36 7.10 -15.35
N LEU A 633 13.70 7.02 -15.34
CA LEU A 633 14.49 6.86 -14.12
C LEU A 633 14.25 7.99 -13.13
N ALA A 634 14.15 9.24 -13.60
CA ALA A 634 13.88 10.38 -12.74
C ALA A 634 12.54 10.24 -12.01
N LEU A 635 11.50 9.74 -12.68
CA LEU A 635 10.18 9.49 -12.06
C LEU A 635 10.22 8.35 -11.03
N LEU A 636 10.98 7.28 -11.29
CA LEU A 636 11.12 6.16 -10.35
C LEU A 636 11.88 6.53 -9.07
N MET A 637 12.80 7.49 -9.17
CA MET A 637 13.58 8.02 -8.05
C MET A 637 12.84 9.12 -7.26
N GLN A 638 11.68 9.61 -7.73
CA GLN A 638 10.88 10.59 -7.01
C GLN A 638 10.04 9.92 -5.90
N PRO A 639 9.91 10.54 -4.71
CA PRO A 639 9.08 10.01 -3.63
C PRO A 639 7.59 10.30 -3.91
N SER A 640 6.76 9.27 -4.05
CA SER A 640 5.32 9.40 -4.34
C SER A 640 4.41 9.36 -3.10
N SER A 641 4.95 9.32 -1.86
CA SER A 641 4.25 9.59 -0.58
C SER A 641 5.10 9.29 0.66
N ALA A 642 6.12 8.42 0.57
CA ALA A 642 7.08 8.20 1.67
C ALA A 642 8.49 7.80 1.18
N THR A 643 8.59 6.82 0.27
CA THR A 643 9.86 6.31 -0.27
C THR A 643 9.82 6.16 -1.79
N PRO A 644 10.90 6.48 -2.50
CA PRO A 644 10.98 6.25 -3.95
C PRO A 644 11.03 4.75 -4.25
N LEU A 645 10.58 4.35 -5.46
CA LEU A 645 10.63 2.95 -5.87
C LEU A 645 12.07 2.46 -6.05
N VAL A 646 12.95 3.36 -6.50
CA VAL A 646 14.39 3.11 -6.64
C VAL A 646 15.15 4.24 -5.95
N SER A 647 16.19 3.90 -5.18
CA SER A 647 17.00 4.93 -4.53
C SER A 647 18.01 5.57 -5.50
N PRO A 648 18.28 6.89 -5.42
CA PRO A 648 19.33 7.55 -6.19
C PRO A 648 20.73 6.92 -6.00
N ALA A 649 20.98 6.35 -4.82
CA ALA A 649 22.22 5.65 -4.51
C ALA A 649 22.39 4.36 -5.33
N GLU A 650 21.34 3.54 -5.45
CA GLU A 650 21.36 2.31 -6.25
C GLU A 650 21.55 2.62 -7.73
N VAL A 651 20.82 3.61 -8.26
CA VAL A 651 20.97 4.07 -9.65
C VAL A 651 22.41 4.54 -9.92
N THR A 652 22.98 5.33 -9.02
CA THR A 652 24.37 5.80 -9.17
C THR A 652 25.37 4.63 -9.14
N LYS A 653 25.17 3.63 -8.29
CA LYS A 653 26.05 2.46 -8.22
C LYS A 653 25.96 1.59 -9.46
N ALA A 654 24.76 1.37 -9.99
CA ALA A 654 24.51 0.53 -11.16
C ALA A 654 24.94 1.22 -12.47
N PHE A 655 24.48 2.43 -12.71
CA PHE A 655 24.58 3.11 -14.02
C PHE A 655 25.64 4.19 -14.11
N VAL A 656 26.36 4.52 -13.03
CA VAL A 656 27.37 5.61 -13.05
C VAL A 656 28.75 5.11 -12.64
N LEU A 657 28.90 4.54 -11.45
CA LEU A 657 30.22 4.20 -10.90
C LEU A 657 31.01 3.18 -11.74
N ARG A 658 30.31 2.28 -12.44
CA ARG A 658 30.92 1.27 -13.33
C ARG A 658 31.49 1.88 -14.61
N TYR A 659 30.88 2.96 -15.11
CA TYR A 659 31.16 3.54 -16.42
C TYR A 659 32.10 4.76 -16.36
N LEU A 660 32.21 5.42 -15.20
CA LEU A 660 33.18 6.51 -14.99
C LEU A 660 34.64 6.04 -14.83
N LYS A 661 34.90 4.74 -14.85
CA LYS A 661 36.24 4.15 -14.66
C LYS A 661 36.84 3.54 -15.94
N SER A 662 36.06 3.46 -17.01
CA SER A 662 36.43 2.83 -18.28
C SER A 662 36.23 3.81 -19.44
N ASP A 663 36.92 3.58 -20.56
CA ASP A 663 36.67 4.26 -21.84
C ASP A 663 35.35 3.73 -22.44
N SER A 664 34.23 4.02 -21.77
CA SER A 664 32.90 3.53 -22.12
C SER A 664 32.19 4.50 -23.04
N ALA A 665 31.49 3.98 -24.05
CA ALA A 665 30.59 4.77 -24.88
C ALA A 665 29.43 5.41 -24.09
N GLN A 666 29.14 4.93 -22.86
CA GLN A 666 28.00 5.36 -22.05
C GLN A 666 28.35 6.44 -21.01
N ILE A 667 29.55 7.03 -21.06
CA ILE A 667 29.99 8.03 -20.07
C ILE A 667 29.03 9.24 -20.05
N GLU A 668 28.61 9.73 -21.21
CA GLU A 668 27.73 10.90 -21.29
C GLU A 668 26.35 10.64 -20.66
N LEU A 669 25.70 9.52 -21.02
CA LEU A 669 24.46 9.09 -20.39
C LEU A 669 24.62 8.88 -18.88
N SER A 670 25.74 8.29 -18.44
CA SER A 670 26.06 8.11 -17.01
C SER A 670 26.15 9.44 -16.26
N LEU A 671 26.76 10.46 -16.88
CA LEU A 671 26.84 11.80 -16.31
C LEU A 671 25.46 12.47 -16.26
N GLN A 672 24.63 12.29 -17.30
CA GLN A 672 23.26 12.81 -17.32
C GLN A 672 22.41 12.16 -16.20
N ILE A 673 22.54 10.84 -15.99
CA ILE A 673 21.90 10.11 -14.88
C ILE A 673 22.35 10.68 -13.54
N LEU A 674 23.66 10.86 -13.34
CA LEU A 674 24.20 11.41 -12.10
C LEU A 674 23.67 12.83 -11.82
N ASN A 675 23.62 13.69 -12.85
CA ASN A 675 23.06 15.02 -12.73
C ASN A 675 21.57 15.01 -12.36
N LYS A 676 20.78 14.10 -12.95
CA LYS A 676 19.37 13.91 -12.59
C LYS A 676 19.23 13.41 -11.15
N ALA A 677 20.02 12.42 -10.72
CA ALA A 677 19.99 11.88 -9.37
C ALA A 677 20.35 12.92 -8.30
N LEU A 678 21.33 13.79 -8.56
CA LEU A 678 21.70 14.90 -7.67
C LEU A 678 20.63 15.99 -7.58
N GLY A 679 19.80 16.15 -8.61
CA GLY A 679 18.67 17.08 -8.62
C GLY A 679 17.46 16.63 -7.80
N ILE A 680 17.45 15.40 -7.28
CA ILE A 680 16.34 14.85 -6.50
C ILE A 680 16.50 15.25 -5.02
N GLN A 681 15.44 15.83 -4.45
CA GLN A 681 15.42 16.21 -3.05
C GLN A 681 15.61 14.98 -2.14
N CYS A 682 16.58 15.08 -1.23
CA CYS A 682 16.82 14.05 -0.24
C CYS A 682 15.84 14.21 0.93
N CYS A 683 15.06 13.17 1.22
CA CYS A 683 14.10 13.15 2.35
C CYS A 683 14.72 12.66 3.67
N SER A 684 15.99 12.24 3.66
CA SER A 684 16.74 11.69 4.79
C SER A 684 17.63 12.75 5.43
N GLU A 685 17.90 12.62 6.74
CA GLU A 685 18.87 13.48 7.46
C GLU A 685 20.29 13.34 6.88
N GLU A 686 20.67 12.13 6.46
CA GLU A 686 21.94 11.89 5.76
C GLU A 686 21.75 11.80 4.25
N HIS A 687 22.62 12.48 3.48
CA HIS A 687 22.55 12.44 2.03
C HIS A 687 23.01 11.09 1.46
N TRP A 688 22.22 10.53 0.53
CA TRP A 688 22.44 9.21 -0.08
C TRP A 688 23.83 9.00 -0.70
N ILE A 689 24.47 10.10 -1.13
CA ILE A 689 25.80 10.11 -1.77
C ILE A 689 26.89 9.50 -0.89
N LYS A 690 26.74 9.52 0.45
CA LYS A 690 27.68 8.89 1.39
C LYS A 690 27.88 7.41 1.07
N SER A 691 26.80 6.74 0.67
CA SER A 691 26.82 5.32 0.33
C SER A 691 27.49 5.00 -1.02
N CYS A 692 27.84 6.03 -1.81
CA CYS A 692 28.37 5.92 -3.17
C CYS A 692 29.87 6.25 -3.30
N HIS A 693 30.62 6.28 -2.19
CA HIS A 693 32.05 6.62 -2.18
C HIS A 693 32.35 7.99 -2.85
N PRO A 694 31.96 9.11 -2.21
CA PRO A 694 31.97 10.43 -2.84
C PRO A 694 33.36 10.93 -3.29
N PHE A 695 34.43 10.65 -2.54
CA PHE A 695 35.78 11.10 -2.89
C PHE A 695 36.35 10.41 -4.14
N PRO A 696 36.24 9.07 -4.30
CA PRO A 696 36.53 8.42 -5.56
C PRO A 696 35.72 8.95 -6.75
N LEU A 697 34.42 9.23 -6.55
CA LEU A 697 33.57 9.80 -7.59
C LEU A 697 34.06 11.19 -8.02
N LEU A 698 34.37 12.08 -7.06
CA LEU A 698 34.97 13.38 -7.33
C LEU A 698 36.28 13.25 -8.12
N LEU A 699 37.17 12.34 -7.71
CA LEU A 699 38.43 12.11 -8.42
C LEU A 699 38.21 11.63 -9.86
N SER A 700 37.22 10.77 -10.12
CA SER A 700 36.88 10.35 -11.48
C SER A 700 36.43 11.54 -12.35
N LEU A 701 35.58 12.42 -11.83
CA LEU A 701 35.15 13.63 -12.54
C LEU A 701 36.33 14.60 -12.78
N CYS A 702 37.21 14.76 -11.79
CA CYS A 702 38.43 15.56 -11.93
C CYS A 702 39.35 15.03 -13.04
N LYS A 703 39.49 13.71 -13.17
CA LYS A 703 40.27 13.09 -14.26
C LYS A 703 39.62 13.29 -15.63
N LEU A 704 38.30 13.26 -15.72
CA LEU A 704 37.59 13.60 -16.96
C LEU A 704 37.84 15.06 -17.35
N LEU A 705 37.80 15.98 -16.38
CA LEU A 705 38.13 17.39 -16.62
C LEU A 705 39.58 17.59 -17.08
N ASP A 706 40.53 16.91 -16.43
CA ASP A 706 41.94 16.91 -16.84
C ASP A 706 42.12 16.43 -18.29
N GLY A 707 41.35 15.42 -18.71
CA GLY A 707 41.37 14.90 -20.08
C GLY A 707 41.06 15.94 -21.16
N TYR A 708 40.27 16.98 -20.85
CA TYR A 708 39.96 18.04 -21.81
C TYR A 708 41.17 18.94 -22.15
N THR A 709 42.21 18.96 -21.33
CA THR A 709 43.46 19.69 -21.66
C THR A 709 44.17 19.11 -22.88
N LYS A 710 43.88 17.86 -23.22
CA LYS A 710 44.46 17.14 -24.36
C LYS A 710 43.40 16.76 -25.40
N TYR A 711 42.19 17.32 -25.32
CA TYR A 711 41.02 16.94 -26.13
C TYR A 711 41.36 16.84 -27.63
N TRP A 712 41.92 17.89 -28.23
CA TRP A 712 42.29 17.92 -29.65
C TRP A 712 43.53 17.08 -30.01
N HIS A 713 44.23 16.52 -29.03
CA HIS A 713 45.43 15.70 -29.22
C HIS A 713 45.16 14.19 -29.06
N GLN A 714 43.91 13.79 -28.79
CA GLN A 714 43.55 12.39 -28.63
C GLN A 714 43.46 11.67 -30.01
N PRO A 715 43.86 10.40 -30.10
CA PRO A 715 43.70 9.62 -31.32
C PRO A 715 42.20 9.42 -31.62
N GLY A 716 41.79 9.56 -32.88
CA GLY A 716 40.38 9.55 -33.30
C GLY A 716 39.59 8.27 -33.00
N ASP A 717 40.25 7.19 -32.58
CA ASP A 717 39.62 5.92 -32.17
C ASP A 717 39.21 5.90 -30.69
N GLN A 718 39.59 6.90 -29.88
CA GLN A 718 39.18 6.99 -28.47
C GLN A 718 37.87 7.77 -28.34
N LEU A 719 36.85 7.10 -27.80
CA LEU A 719 35.57 7.72 -27.45
C LEU A 719 35.76 8.60 -26.21
N PHE A 720 35.76 9.93 -26.40
CA PHE A 720 35.83 10.89 -25.30
C PHE A 720 34.61 11.83 -25.33
N PRO A 721 34.04 12.21 -24.16
CA PRO A 721 32.82 13.01 -24.11
C PRO A 721 32.99 14.39 -24.78
N SER A 722 31.92 14.90 -25.39
CA SER A 722 31.95 16.17 -26.12
C SER A 722 32.34 17.37 -25.25
N LEU A 723 32.74 18.49 -25.87
CA LEU A 723 32.98 19.75 -25.15
C LEU A 723 31.71 20.33 -24.52
N GLU A 724 30.52 19.96 -24.99
CA GLU A 724 29.24 20.31 -24.34
C GLU A 724 29.07 19.54 -23.02
N THR A 725 29.47 18.26 -22.99
CA THR A 725 29.49 17.44 -21.77
C THR A 725 30.44 18.01 -20.70
N LYS A 726 31.44 18.82 -21.08
CA LYS A 726 32.31 19.52 -20.13
C LYS A 726 31.49 20.41 -19.17
N ASP A 727 30.49 21.14 -19.67
CA ASP A 727 29.61 21.97 -18.83
C ASP A 727 28.78 21.12 -17.86
N LEU A 728 28.33 19.94 -18.30
CA LEU A 728 27.62 18.99 -17.44
C LEU A 728 28.54 18.47 -16.32
N ILE A 729 29.78 18.10 -16.62
CA ILE A 729 30.75 17.64 -15.62
C ILE A 729 31.02 18.75 -14.58
N LEU A 730 31.20 19.99 -15.04
CA LEU A 730 31.40 21.15 -14.16
C LEU A 730 30.21 21.38 -13.23
N ASN A 731 28.99 21.26 -13.75
CA ASN A 731 27.77 21.39 -12.96
C ASN A 731 27.66 20.28 -11.90
N ILE A 732 27.88 19.02 -12.29
CA ILE A 732 27.88 17.86 -11.38
C ILE A 732 28.94 18.04 -10.30
N LEU A 733 30.16 18.43 -10.67
CA LEU A 733 31.25 18.65 -9.72
C LEU A 733 30.90 19.73 -8.70
N SER A 734 30.31 20.85 -9.16
CA SER A 734 29.84 21.90 -8.26
C SER A 734 28.75 21.38 -7.32
N GLN A 735 27.73 20.67 -7.82
CA GLN A 735 26.67 20.12 -6.99
C GLN A 735 27.20 19.13 -5.94
N LEU A 736 28.11 18.23 -6.32
CA LEU A 736 28.74 17.30 -5.38
C LEU A 736 29.53 18.04 -4.29
N CYS A 737 30.27 19.10 -4.66
CA CYS A 737 30.98 19.92 -3.67
C CYS A 737 30.01 20.57 -2.67
N GLU A 738 28.86 21.09 -3.13
CA GLU A 738 27.84 21.68 -2.25
C GLU A 738 27.17 20.64 -1.35
N VAL A 739 26.93 19.42 -1.84
CA VAL A 739 26.31 18.35 -1.07
C VAL A 739 27.26 17.76 -0.02
N ILE A 740 28.54 17.56 -0.37
CA ILE A 740 29.52 16.93 0.51
C ILE A 740 30.01 17.91 1.60
N ARG A 741 30.06 19.22 1.32
CA ARG A 741 30.62 20.21 2.25
C ARG A 741 29.91 20.26 3.61
N PRO A 742 28.57 20.38 3.71
CA PRO A 742 27.85 20.36 4.99
C PRO A 742 28.12 19.11 5.82
N GLU A 743 28.31 17.96 5.15
CA GLU A 743 28.56 16.66 5.80
C GLU A 743 29.99 16.53 6.36
N THR A 744 30.96 17.26 5.78
CA THR A 744 32.35 17.28 6.25
C THR A 744 32.59 18.27 7.40
N PHE A 745 31.74 19.28 7.56
CA PHE A 745 31.88 20.36 8.54
C PHE A 745 31.72 19.95 10.02
N PRO A 746 30.76 19.08 10.41
CA PRO A 746 30.54 18.74 11.82
C PRO A 746 31.61 17.82 12.43
N CYS A 747 32.38 17.07 11.62
CA CYS A 747 33.45 16.19 12.10
C CYS A 747 34.73 16.32 11.24
N PRO A 748 35.49 17.43 11.33
CA PRO A 748 36.66 17.66 10.49
C PRO A 748 37.72 16.56 10.61
N GLU A 749 37.96 16.05 11.81
CA GLU A 749 39.00 15.03 12.09
C GLU A 749 38.80 13.72 11.31
N LEU A 750 37.55 13.32 11.06
CA LEU A 750 37.22 12.10 10.29
C LEU A 750 37.45 12.27 8.79
N TRP A 751 37.28 13.49 8.26
CA TRP A 751 37.32 13.77 6.82
C TRP A 751 38.64 14.39 6.35
N VAL A 752 39.46 14.94 7.26
CA VAL A 752 40.77 15.54 6.93
C VAL A 752 41.67 14.57 6.15
N GLN A 753 41.66 13.27 6.49
CA GLN A 753 42.45 12.28 5.74
C GLN A 753 41.95 12.09 4.31
N SER A 754 40.63 12.04 4.11
CA SER A 754 39.99 11.90 2.79
C SER A 754 40.18 13.15 1.92
N LEU A 755 40.05 14.34 2.52
CA LEU A 755 40.31 15.61 1.83
C LEU A 755 41.79 15.76 1.46
N ALA A 756 42.71 15.44 2.36
CA ALA A 756 44.15 15.47 2.08
C ALA A 756 44.57 14.41 1.05
N TRP A 757 43.90 13.24 1.03
CA TRP A 757 44.08 12.24 -0.01
C TRP A 757 43.63 12.76 -1.36
N LEU A 758 42.43 13.36 -1.44
CA LEU A 758 41.90 13.92 -2.69
C LEU A 758 42.81 15.05 -3.20
N HIS A 759 43.21 15.98 -2.33
CA HIS A 759 44.14 17.07 -2.66
C HIS A 759 45.45 16.53 -3.26
N ARG A 760 46.07 15.52 -2.62
CA ARG A 760 47.28 14.88 -3.16
C ARG A 760 47.08 14.21 -4.52
N LYS A 761 45.89 13.66 -4.78
CA LYS A 761 45.56 13.04 -6.07
C LYS A 761 45.24 14.06 -7.16
N VAL A 762 44.67 15.20 -6.81
CA VAL A 762 44.36 16.29 -7.73
C VAL A 762 45.59 17.11 -8.09
N ALA A 763 46.58 17.21 -7.19
CA ALA A 763 47.85 17.90 -7.45
C ALA A 763 48.67 17.33 -8.64
N SER A 764 48.36 16.11 -9.11
CA SER A 764 48.95 15.54 -10.33
C SER A 764 48.18 15.84 -11.62
N LEU A 765 47.02 16.49 -11.52
CA LEU A 765 46.17 16.90 -12.64
C LEU A 765 46.45 18.37 -12.98
N ASP A 766 45.81 18.88 -14.03
CA ASP A 766 45.84 20.30 -14.36
C ASP A 766 45.41 21.19 -13.18
N TRP A 767 46.14 22.29 -12.99
CA TRP A 767 45.99 23.17 -11.84
C TRP A 767 44.61 23.81 -11.75
N THR A 768 43.92 24.03 -12.88
CA THR A 768 42.56 24.59 -12.88
C THR A 768 41.54 23.64 -12.24
N VAL A 769 41.80 22.33 -12.24
CA VAL A 769 40.94 21.32 -11.58
C VAL A 769 40.95 21.50 -10.06
N GLY A 770 42.11 21.81 -9.48
CA GLY A 770 42.25 22.12 -8.06
C GLY A 770 41.40 23.31 -7.63
N LEU A 771 41.42 24.38 -8.44
CA LEU A 771 40.60 25.58 -8.20
C LEU A 771 39.09 25.29 -8.23
N ARG A 772 38.64 24.36 -9.09
CA ARG A 772 37.22 23.97 -9.16
C ARG A 772 36.74 23.26 -7.90
N LEU A 773 37.64 22.62 -7.16
CA LEU A 773 37.36 21.98 -5.87
C LEU A 773 37.43 22.92 -4.67
N LYS A 774 37.73 24.21 -4.86
CA LYS A 774 37.89 25.17 -3.76
C LYS A 774 36.67 25.22 -2.83
N LYS A 775 35.45 25.05 -3.36
CA LYS A 775 34.22 24.97 -2.57
C LYS A 775 34.20 23.81 -1.58
N LEU A 776 34.76 22.66 -1.95
CA LEU A 776 34.88 21.48 -1.10
C LEU A 776 35.99 21.65 -0.06
N TYR A 777 37.14 22.19 -0.48
CA TYR A 777 38.28 22.42 0.40
C TYR A 777 38.03 23.53 1.44
N GLY A 778 37.21 24.53 1.10
CA GLY A 778 37.01 25.71 1.95
C GLY A 778 38.34 26.43 2.19
N ASP A 779 38.56 26.91 3.41
CA ASP A 779 39.74 27.70 3.76
C ASP A 779 40.95 26.85 4.17
N HIS A 780 40.82 25.51 4.16
CA HIS A 780 41.87 24.59 4.59
C HIS A 780 43.09 24.56 3.64
N PHE A 781 42.87 24.83 2.35
CA PHE A 781 43.91 24.82 1.32
C PHE A 781 43.90 26.14 0.56
N LYS A 782 45.08 26.71 0.30
CA LYS A 782 45.24 27.92 -0.51
C LYS A 782 44.96 27.63 -1.98
N ASN A 783 44.64 28.66 -2.74
CA ASN A 783 44.47 28.57 -4.19
C ASN A 783 45.84 28.43 -4.86
N GLU A 784 46.14 27.25 -5.37
CA GLU A 784 47.39 26.95 -6.06
C GLU A 784 47.30 27.36 -7.54
N VAL A 785 48.18 28.26 -7.99
CA VAL A 785 48.15 28.85 -9.34
C VAL A 785 49.55 29.03 -9.94
N PRO A 786 49.69 29.15 -11.28
CA PRO A 786 50.97 29.42 -11.92
C PRO A 786 51.62 30.70 -11.38
N ALA A 787 52.94 30.66 -11.14
CA ALA A 787 53.70 31.81 -10.63
C ALA A 787 53.58 33.06 -11.53
N THR A 788 53.42 32.87 -12.83
CA THR A 788 53.28 33.95 -13.82
C THR A 788 51.99 34.76 -13.66
N LEU A 789 50.99 34.24 -12.94
CA LEU A 789 49.77 34.99 -12.63
C LEU A 789 50.03 36.15 -11.65
N PHE A 790 50.98 35.99 -10.72
CA PHE A 790 51.36 37.05 -9.76
C PHE A 790 52.07 38.24 -10.43
N GLU A 791 52.58 38.06 -11.66
CA GLU A 791 53.19 39.15 -12.43
C GLU A 791 52.16 40.19 -12.89
N ILE A 792 50.91 39.76 -13.09
CA ILE A 792 49.83 40.57 -13.66
C ILE A 792 48.65 40.80 -12.71
N CYS A 793 48.59 40.10 -11.57
CA CYS A 793 47.54 40.24 -10.57
C CYS A 793 48.09 40.52 -9.17
N THR A 794 47.36 41.35 -8.41
CA THR A 794 47.65 41.65 -7.00
C THR A 794 47.05 40.58 -6.08
N LEU A 795 47.53 39.34 -6.18
CA LEU A 795 47.00 38.22 -5.40
C LEU A 795 47.49 38.24 -3.94
N PRO A 796 46.60 38.14 -2.94
CA PRO A 796 46.98 38.08 -1.52
C PRO A 796 47.62 36.74 -1.15
N GLU A 797 48.83 36.76 -0.56
CA GLU A 797 49.61 35.56 -0.23
C GLU A 797 48.97 34.67 0.84
N ASP A 798 48.04 35.19 1.63
CA ASP A 798 47.27 34.44 2.62
C ASP A 798 46.25 33.50 1.97
N GLU A 799 45.72 33.85 0.80
CA GLU A 799 44.72 33.04 0.09
C GLU A 799 45.30 32.26 -1.11
N TRP A 800 46.38 32.75 -1.72
CA TRP A 800 46.94 32.22 -2.97
C TRP A 800 48.36 31.66 -2.78
N THR A 801 48.75 30.69 -3.59
CA THR A 801 50.08 30.08 -3.57
C THR A 801 50.60 29.89 -4.99
N CYS A 802 51.81 30.39 -5.24
CA CYS A 802 52.47 30.29 -6.54
C CYS A 802 53.09 28.91 -6.77
N GLN A 803 52.91 28.35 -7.96
CA GLN A 803 53.51 27.10 -8.42
C GLN A 803 54.32 27.30 -9.70
N HIS A 804 55.48 26.65 -9.76
CA HIS A 804 56.30 26.62 -10.96
C HIS A 804 55.87 25.46 -11.87
N LEU A 805 55.05 25.77 -12.86
CA LEU A 805 54.54 24.79 -13.82
C LEU A 805 55.30 24.91 -15.16
N PRO A 806 55.83 23.81 -15.72
CA PRO A 806 56.65 23.86 -16.93
C PRO A 806 55.95 24.44 -18.17
N ALA A 807 54.61 24.33 -18.23
CA ALA A 807 53.82 24.88 -19.33
C ALA A 807 53.69 26.42 -19.30
N TYR A 808 54.01 27.06 -18.16
CA TYR A 808 53.84 28.50 -17.95
C TYR A 808 55.21 29.18 -17.75
N GLY A 809 55.76 29.70 -18.84
CA GLY A 809 57.00 30.50 -18.83
C GLY A 809 56.76 32.01 -18.73
N PRO A 810 57.82 32.83 -18.67
CA PRO A 810 57.71 34.29 -18.66
C PRO A 810 56.82 34.81 -19.80
N GLY A 811 55.89 35.72 -19.48
CA GLY A 811 54.92 36.26 -20.44
C GLY A 811 53.63 35.45 -20.62
N SER A 812 53.50 34.29 -19.97
CA SER A 812 52.26 33.48 -19.97
C SER A 812 51.22 33.91 -18.92
N GLY A 813 51.46 34.99 -18.17
CA GLY A 813 50.56 35.44 -17.10
C GLY A 813 49.11 35.63 -17.58
N LEU A 814 48.92 36.29 -18.73
CA LEU A 814 47.58 36.54 -19.28
C LEU A 814 46.83 35.26 -19.69
N LEU A 815 47.56 34.22 -20.10
CA LEU A 815 46.98 32.90 -20.37
C LEU A 815 46.43 32.29 -19.07
N ALA A 816 47.27 32.20 -18.03
CA ALA A 816 46.87 31.70 -16.72
C ALA A 816 45.68 32.50 -16.12
N TRP A 817 45.68 33.82 -16.31
CA TRP A 817 44.59 34.68 -15.85
C TRP A 817 43.28 34.42 -16.57
N MET A 818 43.34 34.21 -17.89
CA MET A 818 42.17 33.90 -18.69
C MET A 818 41.59 32.53 -18.35
N GLU A 819 42.44 31.53 -18.12
CA GLU A 819 42.04 30.19 -17.65
C GLU A 819 41.39 30.27 -16.25
N CYS A 820 41.93 31.07 -15.33
CA CYS A 820 41.27 31.39 -14.06
C CYS A 820 39.86 31.97 -14.25
N CYS A 821 39.68 32.86 -15.23
CA CYS A 821 38.37 33.45 -15.53
C CYS A 821 37.36 32.43 -16.07
N CYS A 822 37.83 31.34 -16.68
CA CYS A 822 36.97 30.24 -17.15
C CYS A 822 36.42 29.37 -16.01
N VAL A 823 37.11 29.29 -14.87
CA VAL A 823 36.79 28.37 -13.76
C VAL A 823 35.39 28.61 -13.17
N SER A 824 35.07 29.87 -12.82
CA SER A 824 33.76 30.24 -12.25
C SER A 824 33.49 31.74 -12.39
N SER A 825 32.23 32.16 -12.29
CA SER A 825 31.83 33.58 -12.32
C SER A 825 32.43 34.38 -11.15
N ALA A 826 32.43 33.82 -9.94
CA ALA A 826 33.02 34.47 -8.77
C ALA A 826 34.53 34.68 -8.93
N LEU A 827 35.24 33.67 -9.46
CA LEU A 827 36.66 33.78 -9.69
C LEU A 827 36.99 34.78 -10.81
N ARG A 828 36.23 34.76 -11.90
CA ARG A 828 36.30 35.76 -12.97
C ARG A 828 36.21 37.19 -12.43
N ASP A 829 35.23 37.46 -11.58
CA ASP A 829 35.00 38.81 -11.04
C ASP A 829 36.14 39.22 -10.09
N THR A 830 36.66 38.28 -9.32
CA THR A 830 37.86 38.46 -8.48
C THR A 830 39.09 38.78 -9.34
N MET A 831 39.32 38.02 -10.41
CA MET A 831 40.44 38.21 -11.33
C MET A 831 40.37 39.54 -12.09
N LEU A 832 39.17 40.00 -12.46
CA LEU A 832 38.92 41.32 -13.03
C LEU A 832 39.21 42.47 -12.05
N MET A 833 39.09 42.24 -10.74
CA MET A 833 39.35 43.22 -9.70
C MET A 833 40.85 43.30 -9.36
N LEU A 834 41.53 42.15 -9.34
CA LEU A 834 42.94 42.05 -8.98
C LEU A 834 43.91 42.31 -10.13
N LEU A 835 43.42 42.40 -11.38
CA LEU A 835 44.22 42.66 -12.56
C LEU A 835 44.95 44.01 -12.47
N LYS A 836 46.26 43.98 -12.66
CA LYS A 836 47.16 45.13 -12.58
C LYS A 836 47.59 45.55 -13.99
N VAL A 837 46.99 46.63 -14.49
CA VAL A 837 47.38 47.28 -15.74
C VAL A 837 47.41 48.78 -15.49
N ASN A 838 48.52 49.43 -15.78
CA ASN A 838 48.61 50.89 -15.73
C ASN A 838 47.92 51.52 -16.94
N VAL A 839 46.66 51.90 -16.78
CA VAL A 839 45.84 52.49 -17.86
C VAL A 839 46.38 53.85 -18.31
N ASP A 840 47.15 54.55 -17.47
CA ASP A 840 47.77 55.84 -17.80
C ASP A 840 48.99 55.68 -18.73
N ASN A 841 49.51 54.46 -18.90
CA ASN A 841 50.62 54.15 -19.79
C ASN A 841 50.12 53.52 -21.11
N PRO A 842 50.10 54.27 -22.24
CA PRO A 842 49.56 53.77 -23.50
C PRO A 842 50.36 52.60 -24.10
N GLU A 843 51.68 52.51 -23.84
CA GLU A 843 52.49 51.40 -24.33
C GLU A 843 52.14 50.09 -23.61
N GLU A 844 51.89 50.18 -22.31
CA GLU A 844 51.48 49.04 -21.48
C GLU A 844 50.09 48.54 -21.86
N VAL A 845 49.12 49.44 -22.06
CA VAL A 845 47.77 49.10 -22.53
C VAL A 845 47.81 48.43 -23.92
N ASN A 846 48.68 48.91 -24.82
CA ASN A 846 48.86 48.31 -26.14
C ASN A 846 49.49 46.92 -26.06
N LEU A 847 50.53 46.74 -25.25
CA LEU A 847 51.16 45.44 -25.03
C LEU A 847 50.18 44.44 -24.38
N PHE A 848 49.43 44.91 -23.37
CA PHE A 848 48.35 44.15 -22.75
C PHE A 848 47.31 43.72 -23.78
N SER A 849 46.83 44.64 -24.63
CA SER A 849 45.80 44.33 -25.64
C SER A 849 46.27 43.31 -26.67
N LYS A 850 47.55 43.36 -27.08
CA LYS A 850 48.15 42.34 -27.96
C LYS A 850 48.33 41.00 -27.25
N GLY A 851 48.86 41.01 -26.03
CA GLY A 851 49.03 39.79 -25.22
C GLY A 851 47.69 39.14 -24.90
N PHE A 852 46.66 39.94 -24.64
CA PHE A 852 45.29 39.49 -24.42
C PHE A 852 44.73 38.77 -25.65
N LEU A 853 44.94 39.32 -26.85
CA LEU A 853 44.52 38.67 -28.09
C LEU A 853 45.20 37.29 -28.28
N VAL A 854 46.50 37.20 -27.97
CA VAL A 854 47.25 35.93 -28.04
C VAL A 854 46.73 34.92 -27.02
N ALA A 855 46.51 35.34 -25.78
CA ALA A 855 45.92 34.47 -24.75
C ALA A 855 44.50 34.03 -25.14
N LEU A 856 43.70 34.92 -25.71
CA LEU A 856 42.34 34.65 -26.15
C LEU A 856 42.31 33.51 -27.18
N ILE A 857 43.11 33.58 -28.24
CA ILE A 857 43.11 32.52 -29.27
C ILE A 857 43.66 31.18 -28.76
N GLN A 858 44.43 31.17 -27.67
CA GLN A 858 44.92 29.94 -27.05
C GLN A 858 43.85 29.26 -26.18
N VAL A 859 42.93 30.02 -25.57
CA VAL A 859 41.90 29.49 -24.66
C VAL A 859 40.60 29.17 -25.40
N LEU A 860 40.16 30.03 -26.33
CA LEU A 860 38.87 29.90 -27.02
C LEU A 860 38.58 28.50 -27.60
N PRO A 861 39.55 27.79 -28.23
CA PRO A 861 39.29 26.46 -28.79
C PRO A 861 38.96 25.36 -27.79
N TRP A 862 39.24 25.58 -26.50
CA TRP A 862 39.06 24.60 -25.43
C TRP A 862 37.88 24.94 -24.51
N CYS A 863 37.22 26.07 -24.77
CA CYS A 863 36.08 26.54 -24.00
C CYS A 863 34.86 25.67 -24.26
N SER A 864 34.15 25.31 -23.19
CA SER A 864 32.73 24.98 -23.30
C SER A 864 31.90 26.25 -23.58
N PRO A 865 30.61 26.10 -23.96
CA PRO A 865 29.70 27.24 -24.12
C PRO A 865 29.66 28.17 -22.89
N SER A 866 29.63 27.61 -21.67
CA SER A 866 29.59 28.44 -20.46
C SER A 866 30.91 29.17 -20.17
N GLU A 867 32.05 28.55 -20.47
CA GLU A 867 33.38 29.17 -20.33
C GLU A 867 33.55 30.31 -21.35
N TRP A 868 33.15 30.09 -22.60
CA TRP A 868 33.15 31.11 -23.63
C TRP A 868 32.33 32.32 -23.22
N LYS A 869 31.10 32.11 -22.72
CA LYS A 869 30.24 33.20 -22.22
C LYS A 869 30.87 33.97 -21.06
N ARG A 870 31.58 33.28 -20.15
CA ARG A 870 32.34 33.95 -19.08
C ARG A 870 33.45 34.83 -19.64
N LEU A 871 34.18 34.38 -20.66
CA LEU A 871 35.22 35.17 -21.32
C LEU A 871 34.66 36.36 -22.11
N THR A 872 33.55 36.20 -22.82
CA THR A 872 32.88 37.32 -23.49
C THR A 872 32.54 38.42 -22.48
N HIS A 873 32.03 38.06 -21.30
CA HIS A 873 31.80 39.01 -20.23
C HIS A 873 33.08 39.71 -19.72
N VAL A 874 34.19 38.99 -19.63
CA VAL A 874 35.50 39.57 -19.29
C VAL A 874 35.88 40.64 -20.30
N VAL A 875 35.77 40.32 -21.60
CA VAL A 875 36.07 41.26 -22.69
C VAL A 875 35.21 42.51 -22.57
N GLU A 876 33.90 42.36 -22.41
CA GLU A 876 32.97 43.49 -22.25
C GLU A 876 33.36 44.39 -21.08
N LYS A 877 33.73 43.82 -19.92
CA LYS A 877 34.15 44.58 -18.75
C LYS A 877 35.46 45.33 -18.98
N LEU A 878 36.44 44.70 -19.64
CA LEU A 878 37.70 45.36 -19.95
C LEU A 878 37.55 46.48 -20.98
N LEU A 879 36.67 46.31 -21.98
CA LEU A 879 36.32 47.35 -22.95
C LEU A 879 35.61 48.53 -22.28
N GLN A 880 34.62 48.25 -21.43
CA GLN A 880 33.88 49.28 -20.67
C GLN A 880 34.80 50.09 -19.74
N ARG A 881 35.78 49.42 -19.11
CA ARG A 881 36.78 50.06 -18.24
C ARG A 881 37.94 50.69 -19.01
N GLN A 882 37.96 50.58 -20.35
CA GLN A 882 39.04 51.06 -21.24
C GLN A 882 40.43 50.47 -20.92
N VAL A 883 40.48 49.30 -20.26
CA VAL A 883 41.73 48.58 -19.99
C VAL A 883 42.17 47.77 -21.22
N LEU A 884 41.19 47.29 -22.01
CA LEU A 884 41.45 46.64 -23.29
C LEU A 884 41.20 47.64 -24.41
N HIS A 885 42.22 47.91 -25.22
CA HIS A 885 42.11 48.78 -26.38
C HIS A 885 41.89 47.96 -27.65
N VAL A 886 40.68 48.06 -28.21
CA VAL A 886 40.36 47.54 -29.55
C VAL A 886 40.04 48.73 -30.45
N PRO A 887 40.86 49.01 -31.48
CA PRO A 887 40.61 50.12 -32.38
C PRO A 887 39.35 49.86 -33.21
N TYR A 888 38.56 50.92 -33.47
CA TYR A 888 37.48 50.87 -34.45
C TYR A 888 38.08 50.80 -35.84
N THR A 889 38.43 49.58 -36.28
CA THR A 889 38.97 49.39 -37.63
C THR A 889 37.80 49.35 -38.59
N LEU A 890 37.51 50.50 -39.19
CA LEU A 890 36.52 50.63 -40.25
C LEU A 890 37.12 50.24 -41.60
N GLU A 891 37.70 49.03 -41.70
CA GLU A 891 38.34 48.51 -42.92
C GLU A 891 37.39 48.51 -44.13
N TYR A 892 36.09 48.54 -43.83
CA TYR A 892 34.97 48.45 -44.76
C TYR A 892 34.24 49.78 -44.96
N VAL A 893 34.76 50.90 -44.46
CA VAL A 893 34.11 52.22 -44.57
C VAL A 893 35.02 53.22 -45.26
N GLN A 894 34.52 53.82 -46.34
CA GLN A 894 35.27 54.82 -47.12
C GLN A 894 35.21 56.24 -46.52
N TYR A 895 34.19 56.55 -45.72
CA TYR A 895 34.00 57.86 -45.08
C TYR A 895 33.50 57.71 -43.64
N MET A 896 34.08 58.44 -42.69
CA MET A 896 33.61 58.41 -41.29
C MET A 896 32.17 58.91 -41.20
N PRO A 897 31.22 58.08 -40.74
CA PRO A 897 29.83 58.51 -40.64
C PRO A 897 29.66 59.48 -39.47
N LEU A 898 28.84 60.52 -39.63
CA LEU A 898 28.46 61.46 -38.56
C LEU A 898 27.41 60.84 -37.61
N LEU A 899 27.64 59.60 -37.18
CA LEU A 899 26.73 58.79 -36.36
C LEU A 899 27.18 58.76 -34.90
N ASN A 900 26.22 58.67 -33.96
CA ASN A 900 26.55 58.51 -32.55
C ASN A 900 26.75 57.04 -32.19
N LEU A 901 27.94 56.49 -32.48
CA LEU A 901 28.26 55.09 -32.20
C LEU A 901 28.57 54.80 -30.72
N ARG A 902 28.58 55.80 -29.82
CA ARG A 902 28.93 55.61 -28.40
C ARG A 902 28.09 54.54 -27.69
N PRO A 903 26.74 54.45 -27.87
CA PRO A 903 25.93 53.42 -27.21
C PRO A 903 26.27 51.99 -27.67
N PHE A 904 26.89 51.85 -28.84
CA PHE A 904 27.18 50.56 -29.46
C PHE A 904 28.68 50.26 -29.56
N ALA A 905 29.51 51.14 -29.01
CA ALA A 905 30.97 51.10 -29.01
C ALA A 905 31.51 49.71 -28.59
N CYS A 906 31.00 49.19 -27.48
CA CYS A 906 31.42 47.90 -26.93
C CYS A 906 31.09 46.73 -27.87
N TYR A 907 29.90 46.72 -28.49
CA TYR A 907 29.48 45.66 -29.41
C TYR A 907 30.32 45.64 -30.69
N LEU A 908 30.61 46.84 -31.23
CA LEU A 908 31.46 46.98 -32.41
C LEU A 908 32.90 46.55 -32.09
N GLN A 909 33.45 46.96 -30.95
CA GLN A 909 34.79 46.54 -30.50
C GLN A 909 34.87 45.03 -30.27
N LEU A 910 33.86 44.42 -29.67
CA LEU A 910 33.81 42.97 -29.49
C LEU A 910 33.76 42.23 -30.83
N SER A 911 32.96 42.71 -31.79
CA SER A 911 32.92 42.16 -33.15
C SER A 911 34.28 42.27 -33.87
N VAL A 912 34.97 43.41 -33.74
CA VAL A 912 36.33 43.59 -34.27
C VAL A 912 37.34 42.69 -33.58
N LEU A 913 37.26 42.54 -32.24
CA LEU A 913 38.17 41.66 -31.50
C LEU A 913 38.05 40.21 -31.96
N PHE A 914 36.82 39.72 -32.15
CA PHE A 914 36.61 38.38 -32.72
C PHE A 914 37.21 38.27 -34.12
N LEU A 915 36.99 39.25 -35.00
CA LEU A 915 37.62 39.26 -36.32
C LEU A 915 39.14 39.16 -36.21
N ARG A 916 39.79 39.95 -35.35
CA ARG A 916 41.25 39.90 -35.14
C ARG A 916 41.70 38.56 -34.56
N GLY A 917 40.90 37.97 -33.67
CA GLY A 917 41.15 36.64 -33.12
C GLY A 917 41.17 35.57 -34.22
N PHE A 918 40.14 35.55 -35.07
CA PHE A 918 40.09 34.64 -36.21
C PHE A 918 41.16 34.91 -37.27
N GLN A 919 41.53 36.18 -37.52
CA GLN A 919 42.66 36.50 -38.40
C GLN A 919 43.98 35.89 -37.90
N LEU A 920 44.21 35.92 -36.58
CA LEU A 920 45.41 35.33 -35.98
C LEU A 920 45.32 33.79 -35.96
N LEU A 921 44.17 33.24 -35.57
CA LEU A 921 43.94 31.80 -35.49
C LEU A 921 44.00 31.11 -36.87
N CYS A 922 43.49 31.76 -37.91
CA CYS A 922 43.55 31.27 -39.30
C CYS A 922 44.88 31.64 -40.01
N SER A 923 45.79 32.36 -39.35
CA SER A 923 47.08 32.71 -39.93
C SER A 923 47.95 31.47 -40.14
N SER A 924 48.97 31.57 -41.01
CA SER A 924 49.93 30.50 -41.25
C SER A 924 50.68 30.02 -40.00
N SER A 925 50.72 30.84 -38.93
CA SER A 925 51.36 30.49 -37.66
C SER A 925 50.51 29.58 -36.78
N CYS A 926 49.18 29.60 -36.96
CA CYS A 926 48.22 28.89 -36.11
C CYS A 926 47.33 27.91 -36.90
N SER A 927 47.42 27.88 -38.22
CA SER A 927 46.53 27.08 -39.09
C SER A 927 46.59 25.57 -38.84
N THR A 928 47.66 25.07 -38.21
CA THR A 928 47.83 23.66 -37.82
C THR A 928 47.44 23.36 -36.37
N TRP A 929 47.01 24.35 -35.59
CA TRP A 929 46.71 24.17 -34.17
C TRP A 929 45.42 23.40 -33.92
N LEU A 930 44.48 23.41 -34.87
CA LEU A 930 43.14 22.89 -34.68
C LEU A 930 42.76 21.86 -35.75
N PRO A 931 42.22 20.69 -35.36
CA PRO A 931 41.60 19.75 -36.30
C PRO A 931 40.25 20.28 -36.82
N ALA A 932 39.68 19.61 -37.82
CA ALA A 932 38.45 20.08 -38.49
C ALA A 932 37.25 20.20 -37.54
N GLU A 933 37.13 19.27 -36.60
CA GLU A 933 36.07 19.22 -35.58
C GLU A 933 36.18 20.40 -34.61
N ALA A 934 37.40 20.84 -34.30
CA ALA A 934 37.66 22.01 -33.46
C ALA A 934 37.25 23.32 -34.13
N TRP A 935 37.45 23.42 -35.43
CA TRP A 935 36.99 24.57 -36.20
C TRP A 935 35.47 24.71 -36.16
N LEU A 936 34.75 23.60 -36.31
CA LEU A 936 33.29 23.59 -36.21
C LEU A 936 32.81 24.09 -34.83
N HIS A 937 33.41 23.59 -33.75
CA HIS A 937 33.09 24.00 -32.38
C HIS A 937 33.34 25.50 -32.14
N VAL A 938 34.52 26.00 -32.51
CA VAL A 938 34.86 27.41 -32.32
C VAL A 938 33.96 28.33 -33.16
N VAL A 939 33.61 27.93 -34.38
CA VAL A 939 32.68 28.68 -35.22
C VAL A 939 31.27 28.67 -34.63
N GLN A 940 30.82 27.56 -34.05
CA GLN A 940 29.52 27.49 -33.37
C GLN A 940 29.45 28.48 -32.20
N LEU A 941 30.48 28.55 -31.35
CA LEU A 941 30.55 29.50 -30.24
C LEU A 941 30.62 30.96 -30.70
N TYR A 942 31.37 31.23 -31.77
CA TYR A 942 31.43 32.55 -32.41
C TYR A 942 30.07 32.99 -32.96
N CYS A 943 29.39 32.11 -33.71
CA CYS A 943 28.05 32.35 -34.25
C CYS A 943 27.03 32.63 -33.14
N GLY A 944 27.08 31.88 -32.04
CA GLY A 944 26.26 32.13 -30.86
C GLY A 944 26.51 33.53 -30.28
N SER A 945 27.78 33.93 -30.15
CA SER A 945 28.15 35.26 -29.63
C SER A 945 27.70 36.41 -30.54
N LEU A 946 27.78 36.25 -31.86
CA LEU A 946 27.26 37.24 -32.80
C LEU A 946 25.74 37.36 -32.71
N THR A 947 25.04 36.25 -32.49
CA THR A 947 23.58 36.24 -32.30
C THR A 947 23.19 36.96 -31.00
N ASP A 948 23.90 36.70 -29.90
CA ASP A 948 23.72 37.40 -28.62
C ASP A 948 24.00 38.90 -28.76
N LEU A 949 25.07 39.28 -29.46
CA LEU A 949 25.41 40.67 -29.79
C LEU A 949 24.28 41.35 -30.58
N LEU A 950 23.76 40.68 -31.60
CA LEU A 950 22.68 41.20 -32.42
C LEU A 950 21.39 41.40 -31.60
N SER A 951 21.07 40.49 -30.67
CA SER A 951 19.95 40.66 -29.75
C SER A 951 20.14 41.86 -28.81
N SER A 952 21.37 42.10 -28.35
CA SER A 952 21.74 43.24 -27.48
C SER A 952 21.68 44.58 -28.21
N ILE A 953 21.98 44.59 -29.51
CA ILE A 953 21.82 45.77 -30.36
C ILE A 953 20.33 46.11 -30.52
N LYS A 954 19.45 45.11 -30.74
CA LYS A 954 17.99 45.31 -30.80
C LYS A 954 17.43 45.92 -29.52
N SER A 955 17.82 45.38 -28.35
CA SER A 955 17.34 45.87 -27.06
C SER A 955 17.82 47.30 -26.76
N THR A 956 19.08 47.60 -27.08
CA THR A 956 19.66 48.95 -26.94
C THR A 956 18.93 49.95 -27.84
N ALA A 957 18.65 49.57 -29.10
CA ALA A 957 17.88 50.39 -30.04
C ALA A 957 16.43 50.64 -29.59
N GLY A 958 15.77 49.64 -29.00
CA GLY A 958 14.42 49.77 -28.44
C GLY A 958 14.35 50.70 -27.23
N SER A 959 15.36 50.68 -26.35
CA SER A 959 15.43 51.54 -25.15
C SER A 959 15.66 53.02 -25.46
N ALA A 960 16.35 53.33 -26.56
CA ALA A 960 16.62 54.70 -27.01
C ALA A 960 15.38 55.43 -27.55
N SER A 961 14.28 54.71 -27.82
CA SER A 961 13.03 55.27 -28.36
C SER A 961 12.13 55.96 -27.31
N LEU A 962 12.46 55.84 -26.01
CA LEU A 962 11.64 56.35 -24.89
C LEU A 962 12.09 57.72 -24.34
N SER A 963 13.25 58.24 -24.75
CA SER A 963 13.71 59.57 -24.36
C SER A 963 13.23 60.64 -25.35
N THR A 964 12.48 61.61 -24.85
CA THR A 964 11.97 62.78 -25.56
C THR A 964 13.11 63.70 -26.03
N GLU A 965 13.66 63.44 -27.22
CA GLU A 965 14.25 64.41 -28.18
C GLU A 965 14.83 63.65 -29.41
N ASP A 966 13.95 63.37 -30.38
CA ASP A 966 14.16 63.48 -31.84
C ASP A 966 15.42 62.92 -32.56
N LYS A 967 15.97 61.76 -32.18
CA LYS A 967 16.86 60.97 -33.08
C LYS A 967 16.59 59.47 -33.01
N SER A 968 16.03 58.91 -34.08
CA SER A 968 15.96 57.45 -34.25
C SER A 968 17.38 56.88 -34.41
N SER A 969 17.76 55.88 -33.60
CA SER A 969 19.06 55.20 -33.69
C SER A 969 19.16 54.25 -34.89
N THR A 970 18.29 54.44 -35.89
CA THR A 970 18.09 53.53 -37.02
C THR A 970 19.34 53.47 -37.89
N GLN A 971 20.01 54.60 -38.10
CA GLN A 971 21.22 54.67 -38.93
C GLN A 971 22.45 54.08 -38.22
N GLU A 972 22.56 54.26 -36.91
CA GLU A 972 23.58 53.61 -36.08
C GLU A 972 23.44 52.10 -36.12
N VAL A 973 22.20 51.59 -35.98
CA VAL A 973 21.92 50.14 -35.99
C VAL A 973 22.17 49.52 -37.36
N THR A 974 21.72 50.16 -38.46
CA THR A 974 22.03 49.64 -39.81
C THR A 974 23.54 49.61 -40.07
N PHE A 975 24.26 50.65 -39.64
CA PHE A 975 25.72 50.69 -39.76
C PHE A 975 26.40 49.53 -39.02
N ILE A 976 25.98 49.23 -37.78
CA ILE A 976 26.55 48.12 -37.00
C ILE A 976 26.22 46.77 -37.63
N CYS A 977 24.98 46.57 -38.09
CA CYS A 977 24.60 45.34 -38.80
C CYS A 977 25.47 45.13 -40.05
N ILE A 978 25.74 46.19 -40.83
CA ILE A 978 26.63 46.13 -41.98
C ILE A 978 28.05 45.74 -41.54
N GLN A 979 28.60 46.37 -40.50
CA GLN A 979 29.96 46.03 -40.01
C GLN A 979 30.05 44.58 -39.50
N MET A 980 29.07 44.12 -38.72
CA MET A 980 29.02 42.73 -38.24
C MET A 980 28.91 41.74 -39.39
N PHE A 981 28.11 42.05 -40.42
CA PHE A 981 28.01 41.23 -41.63
C PHE A 981 29.37 41.16 -42.36
N CYS A 982 30.08 42.28 -42.49
CA CYS A 982 31.42 42.31 -43.09
C CYS A 982 32.41 41.46 -42.29
N HIS A 983 32.44 41.59 -40.96
CA HIS A 983 33.31 40.81 -40.09
C HIS A 983 33.02 39.32 -40.20
N LEU A 984 31.75 38.92 -40.19
CA LEU A 984 31.32 37.53 -40.33
C LEU A 984 31.76 36.94 -41.68
N LEU A 985 31.57 37.67 -42.79
CA LEU A 985 32.00 37.20 -44.11
C LEU A 985 33.52 37.14 -44.26
N HIS A 986 34.26 38.04 -43.62
CA HIS A 986 35.72 37.96 -43.57
C HIS A 986 36.16 36.70 -42.83
N VAL A 987 35.58 36.39 -41.66
CA VAL A 987 35.84 35.14 -40.96
C VAL A 987 35.50 33.94 -41.85
N ALA A 988 34.33 33.94 -42.49
CA ALA A 988 33.92 32.88 -43.42
C ALA A 988 34.91 32.67 -44.57
N ALA A 989 35.53 33.73 -45.09
CA ALA A 989 36.52 33.65 -46.16
C ALA A 989 37.89 33.09 -45.72
N MET A 990 38.22 33.21 -44.42
CA MET A 990 39.50 32.73 -43.87
C MET A 990 39.43 31.29 -43.33
N LEU A 991 38.24 30.78 -43.04
CA LEU A 991 38.08 29.46 -42.46
C LEU A 991 38.53 28.35 -43.41
N PRO A 992 39.10 27.24 -42.89
CA PRO A 992 39.35 26.05 -43.70
C PRO A 992 38.01 25.49 -44.21
N GLY A 993 37.96 25.04 -45.47
CA GLY A 993 36.72 24.78 -46.25
C GLY A 993 35.86 23.58 -45.82
N THR A 994 35.68 23.33 -44.52
CA THR A 994 35.01 22.15 -43.95
C THR A 994 33.81 22.56 -43.10
N GLY A 995 32.58 22.18 -43.52
CA GLY A 995 31.38 22.02 -42.68
C GLY A 995 30.78 23.23 -41.96
N CYS A 996 31.47 24.38 -41.90
CA CYS A 996 31.06 25.54 -41.09
C CYS A 996 30.07 26.49 -41.79
N SER A 997 29.88 26.32 -43.10
CA SER A 997 29.15 27.27 -43.95
C SER A 997 27.68 27.45 -43.57
N GLU A 998 27.02 26.39 -43.08
CA GLU A 998 25.61 26.44 -42.68
C GLU A 998 25.39 27.32 -41.43
N LEU A 999 26.23 27.17 -40.40
CA LEU A 999 26.15 27.97 -39.18
C LEU A 999 26.37 29.46 -39.47
N LEU A 1000 27.36 29.77 -40.31
CA LEU A 1000 27.66 31.14 -40.73
C LEU A 1000 26.54 31.73 -41.59
N LEU A 1001 25.92 30.93 -42.46
CA LEU A 1001 24.77 31.34 -43.28
C LEU A 1001 23.60 31.78 -42.40
N VAL A 1002 23.26 31.00 -41.37
CA VAL A 1002 22.13 31.30 -40.47
C VAL A 1002 22.31 32.66 -39.80
N VAL A 1003 23.49 32.92 -39.22
CA VAL A 1003 23.78 34.19 -38.56
C VAL A 1003 23.83 35.34 -39.57
N ALA A 1004 24.41 35.12 -40.76
CA ALA A 1004 24.44 36.13 -41.81
C ALA A 1004 23.03 36.54 -42.26
N LEU A 1005 22.11 35.57 -42.42
CA LEU A 1005 20.71 35.82 -42.75
C LEU A 1005 19.95 36.53 -41.63
N GLU A 1006 20.22 36.20 -40.37
CA GLU A 1006 19.63 36.89 -39.23
C GLU A 1006 20.11 38.36 -39.18
N ILE A 1007 21.41 38.62 -39.35
CA ILE A 1007 21.96 40.00 -39.43
C ILE A 1007 21.30 40.79 -40.57
N LEU A 1008 21.18 40.20 -41.76
CA LEU A 1008 20.52 40.83 -42.91
C LEU A 1008 19.04 41.09 -42.67
N SER A 1009 18.34 40.18 -41.99
CA SER A 1009 16.92 40.35 -41.65
C SER A 1009 16.71 41.47 -40.63
N GLN A 1010 17.66 41.66 -39.71
CA GLN A 1010 17.64 42.81 -38.80
C GLN A 1010 17.96 44.12 -39.51
N TYR A 1011 18.94 44.13 -40.40
CA TYR A 1011 19.18 45.28 -41.28
C TYR A 1011 17.94 45.64 -42.10
N GLU A 1012 17.23 44.66 -42.66
CA GLU A 1012 15.97 44.84 -43.41
C GLU A 1012 14.87 45.47 -42.55
N SER A 1013 14.62 44.90 -41.36
CA SER A 1013 13.59 45.39 -40.44
C SER A 1013 13.86 46.83 -39.99
N VAL A 1014 15.11 47.16 -39.68
CA VAL A 1014 15.49 48.49 -39.20
C VAL A 1014 15.49 49.50 -40.36
N SER A 1015 16.06 49.15 -41.52
CA SER A 1015 16.12 50.05 -42.69
C SER A 1015 14.75 50.33 -43.33
N SER A 1016 13.81 49.38 -43.27
CA SER A 1016 12.43 49.56 -43.74
C SER A 1016 11.61 50.48 -42.83
N SER A 1017 11.93 50.54 -41.54
CA SER A 1017 11.31 51.44 -40.57
C SER A 1017 11.81 52.89 -40.62
N ASP A 1018 12.90 53.17 -41.35
CA ASP A 1018 13.46 54.52 -41.47
C ASP A 1018 12.65 55.40 -42.45
N THR A 1019 12.05 56.47 -41.93
CA THR A 1019 11.24 57.43 -42.70
C THR A 1019 12.03 58.64 -43.22
N SER A 1020 13.36 58.66 -43.07
CA SER A 1020 14.20 59.79 -43.50
C SER A 1020 14.19 59.98 -45.03
N PRO A 1021 14.21 61.24 -45.52
CA PRO A 1021 14.08 61.54 -46.94
C PRO A 1021 15.27 61.03 -47.79
N SER A 1022 16.42 60.76 -47.18
CA SER A 1022 17.61 60.19 -47.85
C SER A 1022 17.68 58.66 -47.80
N ASN A 1023 16.72 57.98 -47.16
CA ASN A 1023 16.78 56.54 -46.92
C ASN A 1023 16.86 55.72 -48.22
N THR A 1024 16.08 56.08 -49.25
CA THR A 1024 16.05 55.34 -50.53
C THR A 1024 17.41 55.28 -51.21
N LEU A 1025 18.12 56.41 -51.29
CA LEU A 1025 19.46 56.47 -51.89
C LEU A 1025 20.49 55.73 -51.01
N ARG A 1026 20.39 55.89 -49.68
CA ARG A 1026 21.30 55.22 -48.74
C ARG A 1026 21.14 53.69 -48.81
N ARG A 1027 19.90 53.19 -48.80
CA ARG A 1027 19.60 51.75 -48.93
C ARG A 1027 20.11 51.17 -50.24
N ALA A 1028 20.01 51.92 -51.34
CA ALA A 1028 20.57 51.49 -52.64
C ALA A 1028 22.10 51.35 -52.59
N ASN A 1029 22.79 52.32 -51.98
CA ASN A 1029 24.25 52.28 -51.81
C ASN A 1029 24.70 51.17 -50.85
N GLU A 1030 24.00 51.01 -49.71
CA GLU A 1030 24.25 49.95 -48.72
C GLU A 1030 23.99 48.57 -49.31
N SER A 1031 22.91 48.41 -50.08
CA SER A 1031 22.58 47.15 -50.78
C SER A 1031 23.64 46.78 -51.83
N HIS A 1032 24.06 47.74 -52.65
CA HIS A 1032 25.16 47.53 -53.61
C HIS A 1032 26.46 47.12 -52.91
N PHE A 1033 26.78 47.75 -51.78
CA PHE A 1033 27.96 47.43 -50.99
C PHE A 1033 27.90 46.01 -50.39
N LEU A 1034 26.77 45.64 -49.77
CA LEU A 1034 26.54 44.29 -49.23
C LEU A 1034 26.65 43.22 -50.34
N HIS A 1035 26.14 43.52 -51.54
CA HIS A 1035 26.28 42.65 -52.71
C HIS A 1035 27.76 42.47 -53.10
N SER A 1036 28.50 43.57 -53.20
CA SER A 1036 29.92 43.56 -53.57
C SER A 1036 30.79 42.80 -52.56
N ILE A 1037 30.51 42.87 -51.26
CA ILE A 1037 31.24 42.10 -50.25
C ILE A 1037 30.88 40.61 -50.33
N THR A 1038 29.60 40.30 -50.54
CA THR A 1038 29.13 38.91 -50.66
C THR A 1038 29.73 38.21 -51.87
N ASP A 1039 29.99 38.93 -52.97
CA ASP A 1039 30.63 38.38 -54.16
C ASP A 1039 32.04 37.80 -53.89
N ASN A 1040 32.74 38.31 -52.87
CA ASN A 1040 34.07 37.87 -52.45
C ASN A 1040 34.07 36.61 -51.57
N VAL A 1041 32.90 36.06 -51.22
CA VAL A 1041 32.79 34.83 -50.42
C VAL A 1041 33.21 33.62 -51.27
N PRO A 1042 34.20 32.81 -50.83
CA PRO A 1042 34.73 31.70 -51.61
C PRO A 1042 33.74 30.52 -51.73
N ASP A 1043 32.93 30.29 -50.69
CA ASP A 1043 31.89 29.24 -50.69
C ASP A 1043 30.72 29.62 -51.61
N LYS A 1044 30.52 28.82 -52.67
CA LYS A 1044 29.50 29.08 -53.69
C LYS A 1044 28.06 28.93 -53.17
N ALA A 1045 27.80 28.02 -52.24
CA ALA A 1045 26.47 27.76 -51.71
C ALA A 1045 26.06 28.87 -50.74
N LEU A 1046 26.95 29.23 -49.81
CA LEU A 1046 26.79 30.36 -48.90
C LEU A 1046 26.57 31.67 -49.70
N ARG A 1047 27.45 31.95 -50.67
CA ARG A 1047 27.35 33.12 -51.54
C ARG A 1047 26.03 33.16 -52.30
N GLY A 1048 25.62 32.06 -52.93
CA GLY A 1048 24.39 31.99 -53.72
C GLY A 1048 23.15 32.33 -52.90
N THR A 1049 23.01 31.76 -51.70
CA THR A 1049 21.87 32.02 -50.81
C THR A 1049 21.87 33.47 -50.30
N LEU A 1050 23.04 34.02 -49.93
CA LEU A 1050 23.13 35.41 -49.48
C LEU A 1050 22.81 36.42 -50.59
N LEU A 1051 23.31 36.22 -51.82
CA LEU A 1051 22.95 37.04 -52.99
C LEU A 1051 21.45 36.95 -53.32
N GLN A 1052 20.84 35.77 -53.14
CA GLN A 1052 19.40 35.62 -53.29
C GLN A 1052 18.62 36.43 -52.23
N LYS A 1053 19.07 36.44 -50.97
CA LYS A 1053 18.45 37.26 -49.92
C LYS A 1053 18.65 38.76 -50.21
N LEU A 1054 19.85 39.18 -50.63
CA LEU A 1054 20.16 40.58 -50.96
C LEU A 1054 19.40 41.10 -52.17
N SER A 1055 19.19 40.28 -53.21
CA SER A 1055 18.37 40.69 -54.37
C SER A 1055 16.91 40.93 -54.01
N LYS A 1056 16.37 40.22 -53.01
CA LYS A 1056 15.04 40.49 -52.44
C LYS A 1056 15.00 41.73 -51.54
N LEU A 1057 16.14 42.18 -51.00
CA LEU A 1057 16.26 43.41 -50.20
C LEU A 1057 16.36 44.68 -51.06
N GLY A 1058 16.78 44.54 -52.32
CA GLY A 1058 16.93 45.64 -53.29
C GLY A 1058 15.75 45.85 -54.23
N ALA A 1059 14.78 44.94 -54.25
CA ALA A 1059 13.49 45.08 -54.92
C ALA A 1059 12.46 45.72 -53.98
#